data_AF-A0A3D1SU95-F1
#
_entry.id   AF-A0A3D1SU95-F1
#
_cell.length_a   1.000
_cell.length_b   1.000
_cell.length_c   1.000
_cell.angle_alpha   90.00
_cell.angle_beta   90.00
_cell.angle_gamma   90.00
#
_symmetry.space_group_name_H-M   'P 1'
#
loop_
_entity.id
_entity.type
_entity.pdbx_description
1 polymer ?
#
loop_
_entity_poly.entity_id
_entity_poly.type
_entity_poly.pdbx_seq_one_letter_code
_entity_poly.pdbx_strand_id
1 'polypeptide(L)'
;HLRPGNALIGSWLNEVAAGQHPGAKQAQRRAKQAEEAAQEAGQLSMLADNEFRQSMREALTSIASIEHSAGMTVQDVKAQETVYEELRQRFSEKYLYLANLGVAVYYDLKVSNDLWKPLADYAMGKAVEYQQVQEFDLWLNQTTRLAQRKRFFHWELEFPDIFFDHEGQPLGDRAGFDVIIGNPPYVRQEQLGPDKPYFREHYEVYHGVADLFVYFFAQGLRLLREGGRLAYISSNAWLRADYATLLRQYLRMQTNIDTIIDLGDNRVFADAPDMTPAIQIVCKTKPKDEYTAQAAVFARGESITSFREQLDHKLFILPIYNQLDSGWQLASDASRVLFTKLMKIGKPLGEVVEGRLFRGAVTGLNEAFVVDQVTRDRLVKSDPACSTIMKPILRGEDLRPWYQENEGLWLIFTRRGIDITAYPAVYSYLQQFREQLEPRSKELNNTHVISGRKPGTYKWYEIQDAADYYDLFDQPKVFWPSIGKFPRFSWDEQGQFVNSKGYVLLPTDKSLLGILQSRVYWFCITRHCQPLGERASLVRYQQNRKKLIDLPIPPLTDTQRETIGALAQQLTTVANQRYEVRRKTTHRIENDLGTPQGRLNQRLATWWELPFKEFRSEIVKCFKRDIPLKDRDEWETLLRERTAEIGRLTDEIIRLETLLNTEVYVAFGVTGDEIRLIEEETKYSYGEW
;
A
#
# COMPACT_ATOMS: atom_id res chain seq x y z
N HIS A 1 -8.40 -24.52 -28.16
CA HIS A 1 -9.26 -24.54 -26.96
C HIS A 1 -9.26 -23.21 -26.20
N LEU A 2 -9.52 -22.07 -26.85
CA LEU A 2 -9.65 -20.78 -26.13
C LEU A 2 -11.10 -20.64 -25.65
N ARG A 3 -11.31 -20.46 -24.34
CA ARG A 3 -12.64 -20.31 -23.73
C ARG A 3 -12.77 -18.94 -23.06
N PRO A 4 -13.62 -18.04 -23.58
CA PRO A 4 -13.68 -16.68 -23.07
C PRO A 4 -14.85 -16.48 -22.08
N GLY A 5 -14.56 -16.21 -20.82
CA GLY A 5 -15.58 -15.88 -19.82
C GLY A 5 -14.99 -15.26 -18.56
N ASN A 6 -15.84 -15.05 -17.55
CA ASN A 6 -15.42 -14.58 -16.25
C ASN A 6 -14.95 -15.76 -15.39
N ALA A 7 -13.64 -16.00 -15.42
CA ALA A 7 -12.97 -17.11 -14.73
C ALA A 7 -13.27 -17.22 -13.22
N LEU A 8 -13.73 -16.14 -12.57
CA LEU A 8 -14.05 -16.12 -11.14
C LEU A 8 -15.52 -16.34 -10.80
N ILE A 9 -16.44 -16.26 -11.77
CA ILE A 9 -17.87 -16.28 -11.48
C ILE A 9 -18.50 -17.47 -12.20
N GLY A 10 -18.72 -18.54 -11.45
CA GLY A 10 -19.27 -19.79 -11.92
C GLY A 10 -19.82 -20.63 -10.78
N SER A 11 -20.10 -21.90 -11.05
CA SER A 11 -20.52 -22.87 -10.05
C SER A 11 -19.76 -24.16 -10.27
N TRP A 12 -19.47 -24.87 -9.18
CA TRP A 12 -19.05 -26.25 -9.22
C TRP A 12 -20.27 -27.16 -9.25
N LEU A 13 -20.23 -28.21 -10.06
CA LEU A 13 -21.35 -29.12 -10.30
C LEU A 13 -21.70 -29.93 -9.05
N ASN A 14 -20.74 -30.15 -8.15
CA ASN A 14 -20.99 -30.75 -6.84
C ASN A 14 -21.72 -29.81 -5.85
N GLU A 15 -21.59 -28.48 -6.02
CA GLU A 15 -22.24 -27.46 -5.19
C GLU A 15 -23.68 -27.16 -5.65
N VAL A 16 -24.00 -27.49 -6.91
CA VAL A 16 -25.35 -27.34 -7.46
C VAL A 16 -26.15 -28.60 -7.15
N ALA A 17 -26.77 -28.64 -5.96
CA ALA A 17 -27.68 -29.71 -5.57
C ALA A 17 -29.09 -29.46 -6.11
N ALA A 18 -29.72 -30.49 -6.70
CA ALA A 18 -31.09 -30.42 -7.22
C ALA A 18 -32.11 -30.35 -6.06
N GLY A 19 -32.24 -29.19 -5.40
CA GLY A 19 -33.29 -28.92 -4.41
C GLY A 19 -32.93 -28.06 -3.20
N GLN A 20 -31.70 -27.56 -3.07
CA GLN A 20 -31.31 -26.69 -1.96
C GLN A 20 -30.95 -25.28 -2.45
N HIS A 21 -31.58 -24.27 -1.86
CA HIS A 21 -31.31 -22.87 -2.20
C HIS A 21 -29.92 -22.45 -1.68
N PRO A 22 -29.02 -21.91 -2.53
CA PRO A 22 -27.63 -21.62 -2.16
C PRO A 22 -27.46 -20.58 -1.03
N GLY A 23 -28.46 -19.73 -0.79
CA GLY A 23 -28.41 -18.64 0.20
C GLY A 23 -28.68 -19.02 1.68
N ALA A 24 -28.86 -20.30 2.01
CA ALA A 24 -29.09 -20.73 3.39
C ALA A 24 -27.78 -20.80 4.20
N LYS A 25 -27.44 -19.71 4.90
CA LYS A 25 -26.28 -19.56 5.81
C LYS A 25 -25.98 -20.83 6.63
N GLN A 26 -24.89 -21.52 6.28
CA GLN A 26 -24.08 -22.48 7.06
C GLN A 26 -23.19 -23.38 6.15
N ALA A 27 -23.17 -23.11 4.84
CA ALA A 27 -22.73 -24.06 3.81
C ALA A 27 -21.22 -24.37 3.79
N GLN A 28 -20.29 -23.51 4.21
CA GLN A 28 -18.86 -23.90 4.21
C GLN A 28 -18.47 -24.82 5.37
N ARG A 29 -19.02 -24.57 6.57
CA ARG A 29 -18.79 -25.45 7.73
C ARG A 29 -19.53 -26.78 7.57
N ARG A 30 -20.65 -26.74 6.83
CA ARG A 30 -21.39 -27.92 6.39
C ARG A 30 -20.80 -28.58 5.15
N ALA A 31 -20.15 -27.93 4.19
CA ALA A 31 -19.69 -28.58 2.95
C ALA A 31 -18.63 -29.64 3.22
N LYS A 32 -17.69 -29.37 4.14
CA LYS A 32 -16.72 -30.37 4.59
C LYS A 32 -17.36 -31.49 5.43
N GLN A 33 -18.32 -31.14 6.29
CA GLN A 33 -19.09 -32.12 7.08
C GLN A 33 -20.18 -32.85 6.26
N ALA A 34 -20.58 -32.31 5.12
CA ALA A 34 -21.59 -32.82 4.20
C ALA A 34 -20.93 -33.59 3.06
N GLU A 35 -19.66 -33.37 2.75
CA GLU A 35 -18.86 -34.30 1.95
C GLU A 35 -18.71 -35.63 2.72
N GLU A 36 -18.37 -35.55 4.01
CA GLU A 36 -18.33 -36.71 4.93
C GLU A 36 -19.73 -37.31 5.17
N ALA A 37 -20.78 -36.51 5.34
CA ALA A 37 -22.14 -37.00 5.58
C ALA A 37 -22.95 -37.36 4.31
N ALA A 38 -22.66 -36.82 3.12
CA ALA A 38 -23.37 -37.16 1.88
C ALA A 38 -22.90 -38.49 1.28
N GLN A 39 -21.65 -38.89 1.56
CA GLN A 39 -21.21 -40.27 1.35
C GLN A 39 -21.99 -41.25 2.24
N GLU A 40 -22.40 -40.84 3.44
CA GLU A 40 -23.20 -41.67 4.36
C GLU A 40 -24.73 -41.56 4.17
N ALA A 41 -25.26 -40.46 3.60
CA ALA A 41 -26.71 -40.15 3.62
C ALA A 41 -27.43 -40.09 2.25
N GLY A 42 -26.75 -40.32 1.11
CA GLY A 42 -27.42 -40.50 -0.19
C GLY A 42 -28.16 -39.28 -0.76
N GLN A 43 -27.70 -38.06 -0.49
CA GLN A 43 -28.27 -36.84 -1.08
C GLN A 43 -27.82 -36.65 -2.55
N LEU A 44 -28.77 -36.29 -3.43
CA LEU A 44 -28.60 -36.19 -4.89
C LEU A 44 -27.80 -34.94 -5.32
N SER A 45 -26.50 -35.10 -5.58
CA SER A 45 -25.66 -34.19 -6.38
C SER A 45 -26.02 -34.32 -7.88
N MET A 46 -25.78 -33.29 -8.71
CA MET A 46 -25.87 -33.44 -10.19
C MET A 46 -25.00 -34.60 -10.70
N LEU A 47 -23.89 -34.87 -10.01
CA LEU A 47 -22.98 -35.98 -10.31
C LEU A 47 -23.58 -37.36 -10.05
N ALA A 48 -24.70 -37.45 -9.31
CA ALA A 48 -25.44 -38.68 -9.03
C ALA A 48 -26.60 -38.92 -10.02
N ASP A 49 -26.88 -37.98 -10.92
CA ASP A 49 -27.87 -38.15 -11.97
C ASP A 49 -27.31 -39.07 -13.08
N ASN A 50 -28.00 -40.19 -13.32
CA ASN A 50 -27.61 -41.14 -14.36
C ASN A 50 -27.70 -40.51 -15.76
N GLU A 51 -28.65 -39.60 -15.98
CA GLU A 51 -28.78 -38.88 -17.24
C GLU A 51 -27.58 -37.96 -17.47
N PHE A 52 -27.12 -37.28 -16.41
CA PHE A 52 -25.92 -36.44 -16.45
C PHE A 52 -24.66 -37.25 -16.78
N ARG A 53 -24.44 -38.38 -16.09
CA ARG A 53 -23.28 -39.26 -16.35
C ARG A 53 -23.26 -39.78 -17.77
N GLN A 54 -24.43 -40.15 -18.30
CA GLN A 54 -24.54 -40.59 -19.69
C GLN A 54 -24.20 -39.45 -20.66
N SER A 55 -24.77 -38.26 -20.47
CA SER A 55 -24.46 -37.10 -21.31
C SER A 55 -23.00 -36.69 -21.23
N MET A 56 -22.38 -36.78 -20.04
CA MET A 56 -20.95 -36.50 -19.84
C MET A 56 -20.07 -37.52 -20.58
N ARG A 57 -20.39 -38.81 -20.50
CA ARG A 57 -19.69 -39.86 -21.26
C ARG A 57 -19.78 -39.62 -22.77
N GLU A 58 -20.96 -39.26 -23.28
CA GLU A 58 -21.15 -38.94 -24.71
C GLU A 58 -20.28 -37.75 -25.12
N ALA A 59 -20.28 -36.67 -24.34
CA ALA A 59 -19.45 -35.50 -24.59
C ALA A 59 -17.95 -35.83 -24.60
N LEU A 60 -17.47 -36.58 -23.60
CA LEU A 60 -16.06 -36.95 -23.46
C LEU A 60 -15.59 -37.91 -24.57
N THR A 61 -16.43 -38.86 -24.97
CA THR A 61 -16.15 -39.76 -26.10
C THR A 61 -15.91 -38.96 -27.38
N SER A 62 -16.73 -37.94 -27.59
CA SER A 62 -16.58 -37.09 -28.77
C SER A 62 -15.40 -36.12 -28.67
N ILE A 63 -15.09 -35.57 -27.50
CA ILE A 63 -13.87 -34.77 -27.26
C ILE A 63 -12.62 -35.61 -27.59
N ALA A 64 -12.56 -36.85 -27.09
CA ALA A 64 -11.47 -37.76 -27.41
C ALA A 64 -11.37 -38.03 -28.92
N SER A 65 -12.50 -38.17 -29.62
CA SER A 65 -12.48 -38.35 -31.08
C SER A 65 -11.92 -37.14 -31.83
N ILE A 66 -12.16 -35.92 -31.31
CA ILE A 66 -11.65 -34.67 -31.88
C ILE A 66 -10.13 -34.57 -31.66
N GLU A 67 -9.63 -34.89 -30.46
CA GLU A 67 -8.19 -34.87 -30.16
C GLU A 67 -7.39 -35.84 -31.04
N HIS A 68 -7.98 -36.97 -31.43
CA HIS A 68 -7.36 -37.98 -32.30
C HIS A 68 -7.55 -37.70 -33.80
N SER A 69 -8.25 -36.64 -34.18
CA SER A 69 -8.47 -36.27 -35.58
C SER A 69 -7.35 -35.34 -36.11
N ALA A 70 -7.02 -35.46 -37.39
CA ALA A 70 -5.90 -34.72 -37.98
C ALA A 70 -6.18 -33.21 -38.05
N GLY A 71 -5.57 -32.41 -37.19
CA GLY A 71 -5.65 -30.93 -37.19
C GLY A 71 -4.63 -30.23 -38.08
N MET A 72 -4.34 -30.78 -39.27
CA MET A 72 -3.21 -30.30 -40.12
C MET A 72 -3.57 -29.11 -41.01
N THR A 73 -4.85 -28.83 -41.23
CA THR A 73 -5.31 -27.68 -42.02
C THR A 73 -6.30 -26.81 -41.24
N VAL A 74 -6.46 -25.54 -41.66
CA VAL A 74 -7.48 -24.62 -41.10
C VAL A 74 -8.90 -25.20 -41.24
N GLN A 75 -9.13 -25.98 -42.29
CA GLN A 75 -10.43 -26.59 -42.56
C GLN A 75 -10.73 -27.73 -41.60
N ASP A 76 -9.71 -28.55 -41.27
CA ASP A 76 -9.82 -29.59 -40.24
C ASP A 76 -10.12 -28.99 -38.87
N VAL A 77 -9.42 -27.91 -38.50
CA VAL A 77 -9.64 -27.20 -37.21
C VAL A 77 -11.05 -26.62 -37.13
N LYS A 78 -11.60 -26.07 -38.22
CA LYS A 78 -12.99 -25.56 -38.25
C LYS A 78 -14.03 -26.69 -38.17
N ALA A 79 -13.77 -27.83 -38.78
CA ALA A 79 -14.64 -29.00 -38.67
C ALA A 79 -14.65 -29.54 -37.24
N GLN A 80 -13.48 -29.64 -36.60
CA GLN A 80 -13.33 -29.99 -35.18
C GLN A 80 -14.08 -29.00 -34.28
N GLU A 81 -13.95 -27.69 -34.55
CA GLU A 81 -14.66 -26.63 -33.82
C GLU A 81 -16.19 -26.80 -33.91
N THR A 82 -16.71 -27.03 -35.12
CA THR A 82 -18.16 -27.22 -35.35
C THR A 82 -18.69 -28.44 -34.59
N VAL A 83 -18.02 -29.59 -34.71
CA VAL A 83 -18.40 -30.82 -33.99
C VAL A 83 -18.36 -30.59 -32.48
N TYR A 84 -17.31 -29.94 -31.98
CA TYR A 84 -17.20 -29.60 -30.57
C TYR A 84 -18.35 -28.70 -30.09
N GLU A 85 -18.72 -27.69 -30.88
CA GLU A 85 -19.75 -26.72 -30.51
C GLU A 85 -21.16 -27.33 -30.50
N GLU A 86 -21.47 -28.22 -31.45
CA GLU A 86 -22.72 -28.99 -31.48
C GLU A 86 -22.85 -29.94 -30.27
N LEU A 87 -21.77 -30.64 -29.92
CA LEU A 87 -21.72 -31.51 -28.74
C LEU A 87 -21.91 -30.71 -27.46
N ARG A 88 -21.22 -29.56 -27.37
CA ARG A 88 -21.35 -28.66 -26.25
C ARG A 88 -22.77 -28.12 -26.14
N GLN A 89 -23.41 -27.76 -27.24
CA GLN A 89 -24.78 -27.24 -27.21
C GLN A 89 -25.75 -28.30 -26.66
N ARG A 90 -25.62 -29.54 -27.13
CA ARG A 90 -26.45 -30.66 -26.70
C ARG A 90 -26.22 -31.06 -25.23
N PHE A 91 -24.98 -31.01 -24.74
CA PHE A 91 -24.62 -31.34 -23.36
C PHE A 91 -24.89 -30.18 -22.39
N SER A 92 -24.47 -28.97 -22.77
CA SER A 92 -24.43 -27.83 -21.87
C SER A 92 -25.81 -27.23 -21.66
N GLU A 93 -26.70 -27.16 -22.67
CA GLU A 93 -27.96 -26.41 -22.50
C GLU A 93 -28.75 -26.83 -21.26
N LYS A 94 -28.91 -28.13 -20.98
CA LYS A 94 -29.66 -28.60 -19.80
C LYS A 94 -28.98 -28.27 -18.47
N TYR A 95 -27.69 -28.54 -18.33
CA TYR A 95 -26.97 -28.40 -17.06
C TYR A 95 -26.41 -26.99 -16.82
N LEU A 96 -26.19 -26.23 -17.89
CA LEU A 96 -25.80 -24.82 -17.85
C LEU A 96 -26.91 -23.96 -17.23
N TYR A 97 -28.18 -24.29 -17.42
CA TYR A 97 -29.26 -23.57 -16.73
C TYR A 97 -29.19 -23.72 -15.22
N LEU A 98 -28.97 -24.93 -14.72
CA LEU A 98 -28.82 -25.18 -13.27
C LEU A 98 -27.59 -24.49 -12.71
N ALA A 99 -26.47 -24.58 -13.43
CA ALA A 99 -25.23 -23.91 -13.04
C ALA A 99 -25.41 -22.37 -13.02
N ASN A 100 -26.04 -21.80 -14.05
CA ASN A 100 -26.36 -20.38 -14.11
C ASN A 100 -27.30 -19.93 -12.98
N LEU A 101 -28.34 -20.72 -12.68
CA LEU A 101 -29.27 -20.46 -11.59
C LEU A 101 -28.55 -20.41 -10.25
N GLY A 102 -27.64 -21.36 -10.01
CA GLY A 102 -26.81 -21.43 -8.80
C GLY A 102 -25.98 -20.16 -8.56
N VAL A 103 -25.51 -19.52 -9.63
CA VAL A 103 -24.80 -18.24 -9.55
C VAL A 103 -25.75 -17.05 -9.45
N ALA A 104 -26.88 -17.09 -10.16
CA ALA A 104 -27.79 -15.95 -10.29
C ALA A 104 -28.40 -15.47 -8.97
N VAL A 105 -28.57 -16.36 -7.99
CA VAL A 105 -29.09 -16.03 -6.64
C VAL A 105 -28.22 -15.07 -5.85
N TYR A 106 -26.93 -14.94 -6.18
CA TYR A 106 -26.03 -13.99 -5.53
C TYR A 106 -26.17 -12.55 -6.07
N TYR A 107 -27.05 -12.37 -7.06
CA TYR A 107 -27.30 -11.10 -7.74
C TYR A 107 -28.79 -10.74 -7.62
N ASP A 108 -29.43 -10.38 -8.74
CA ASP A 108 -30.78 -9.82 -8.76
C ASP A 108 -31.89 -10.89 -8.75
N LEU A 109 -31.55 -12.18 -8.70
CA LEU A 109 -32.53 -13.26 -8.73
C LEU A 109 -33.00 -13.60 -7.31
N LYS A 110 -34.28 -13.33 -7.03
CA LYS A 110 -34.91 -13.62 -5.73
C LYS A 110 -35.89 -14.77 -5.89
N VAL A 111 -35.46 -15.97 -5.53
CA VAL A 111 -36.30 -17.18 -5.50
C VAL A 111 -36.45 -17.60 -4.04
N SER A 112 -37.66 -17.90 -3.59
CA SER A 112 -37.87 -18.44 -2.25
C SER A 112 -37.39 -19.89 -2.17
N ASN A 113 -36.98 -20.34 -0.97
CA ASN A 113 -36.42 -21.68 -0.81
C ASN A 113 -37.38 -22.81 -1.24
N ASP A 114 -38.69 -22.61 -1.04
CA ASP A 114 -39.75 -23.55 -1.40
C ASP A 114 -39.96 -23.70 -2.92
N LEU A 115 -39.67 -22.65 -3.69
CA LEU A 115 -39.80 -22.64 -5.15
C LEU A 115 -38.52 -23.08 -5.87
N TRP A 116 -37.41 -23.25 -5.14
CA TRP A 116 -36.12 -23.62 -5.73
C TRP A 116 -36.15 -25.01 -6.39
N LYS A 117 -36.67 -26.02 -5.69
CA LYS A 117 -36.74 -27.39 -6.21
C LYS A 117 -37.65 -27.48 -7.44
N PRO A 118 -38.89 -26.94 -7.41
CA PRO A 118 -39.73 -26.82 -8.60
C PRO A 118 -39.05 -26.09 -9.78
N LEU A 119 -38.38 -24.96 -9.53
CA LEU A 119 -37.66 -24.20 -10.57
C LEU A 119 -36.52 -25.02 -11.19
N ALA A 120 -35.73 -25.71 -10.37
CA ALA A 120 -34.64 -26.58 -10.83
C ALA A 120 -35.16 -27.76 -11.65
N ASP A 121 -36.24 -28.40 -11.22
CA ASP A 121 -36.87 -29.50 -11.97
C ASP A 121 -37.46 -29.00 -13.30
N TYR A 122 -38.08 -27.82 -13.32
CA TYR A 122 -38.55 -27.17 -14.55
C TYR A 122 -37.39 -26.84 -15.51
N ALA A 123 -36.29 -26.29 -15.01
CA ALA A 123 -35.08 -25.99 -15.80
C ALA A 123 -34.47 -27.25 -16.45
N MET A 124 -34.67 -28.42 -15.83
CA MET A 124 -34.24 -29.72 -16.37
C MET A 124 -35.25 -30.35 -17.35
N GLY A 125 -36.35 -29.66 -17.66
CA GLY A 125 -37.41 -30.15 -18.55
C GLY A 125 -38.39 -31.14 -17.90
N LYS A 126 -38.44 -31.21 -16.56
CA LYS A 126 -39.45 -32.03 -15.87
C LYS A 126 -40.78 -31.29 -15.80
N ALA A 127 -41.87 -32.05 -15.80
CA ALA A 127 -43.22 -31.48 -15.66
C ALA A 127 -43.41 -30.84 -14.27
N VAL A 128 -43.94 -29.62 -14.23
CA VAL A 128 -44.28 -28.87 -13.01
C VAL A 128 -45.71 -28.35 -13.09
N GLU A 129 -46.28 -27.92 -11.97
CA GLU A 129 -47.64 -27.39 -11.93
C GLU A 129 -47.80 -26.11 -12.76
N TYR A 130 -48.88 -26.05 -13.55
CA TYR A 130 -49.14 -24.95 -14.51
C TYR A 130 -49.16 -23.55 -13.89
N GLN A 131 -49.47 -23.40 -12.59
CA GLN A 131 -49.60 -22.09 -11.95
C GLN A 131 -48.27 -21.35 -11.77
N GLN A 132 -47.13 -22.06 -11.77
CA GLN A 132 -45.81 -21.48 -11.51
C GLN A 132 -44.95 -21.28 -12.78
N VAL A 133 -45.39 -21.82 -13.92
CA VAL A 133 -44.62 -21.85 -15.19
C VAL A 133 -44.23 -20.44 -15.66
N GLN A 134 -45.16 -19.48 -15.61
CA GLN A 134 -44.87 -18.10 -16.04
C GLN A 134 -43.79 -17.42 -15.18
N GLU A 135 -43.78 -17.68 -13.87
CA GLU A 135 -42.78 -17.12 -12.96
C GLU A 135 -41.41 -17.79 -13.17
N PHE A 136 -41.38 -19.10 -13.40
CA PHE A 136 -40.15 -19.82 -13.71
C PHE A 136 -39.54 -19.36 -15.04
N ASP A 137 -40.35 -19.17 -16.09
CA ASP A 137 -39.87 -18.63 -17.36
C ASP A 137 -39.25 -17.24 -17.19
N LEU A 138 -39.82 -16.37 -16.35
CA LEU A 138 -39.26 -15.06 -16.05
C LEU A 138 -37.89 -15.17 -15.35
N TRP A 139 -37.77 -16.03 -14.35
CA TRP A 139 -36.52 -16.25 -13.62
C TRP A 139 -35.43 -16.90 -14.48
N LEU A 140 -35.78 -17.87 -15.32
CA LEU A 140 -34.85 -18.47 -16.28
C LEU A 140 -34.37 -17.43 -17.29
N ASN A 141 -35.26 -16.60 -17.84
CA ASN A 141 -34.88 -15.52 -18.75
C ASN A 141 -33.98 -14.48 -18.07
N GLN A 142 -34.28 -14.10 -16.83
CA GLN A 142 -33.44 -13.20 -16.05
C GLN A 142 -32.05 -13.81 -15.80
N THR A 143 -32.00 -15.10 -15.49
CA THR A 143 -30.77 -15.87 -15.27
C THR A 143 -29.91 -15.91 -16.54
N THR A 144 -30.50 -16.21 -17.70
CA THR A 144 -29.79 -16.21 -18.99
C THR A 144 -29.18 -14.83 -19.31
N ARG A 145 -29.96 -13.75 -19.12
CA ARG A 145 -29.46 -12.38 -19.33
C ARG A 145 -28.32 -12.04 -18.38
N LEU A 146 -28.43 -12.45 -17.12
CA LEU A 146 -27.39 -12.23 -16.12
C LEU A 146 -26.11 -13.00 -16.46
N ALA A 147 -26.24 -14.27 -16.82
CA ALA A 147 -25.12 -15.14 -17.21
C ALA A 147 -24.38 -14.59 -18.43
N GLN A 148 -25.10 -14.07 -19.44
CA GLN A 148 -24.50 -13.41 -20.60
C GLN A 148 -23.80 -12.10 -20.22
N ARG A 149 -24.47 -11.24 -19.44
CA ARG A 149 -23.95 -9.92 -19.03
C ARG A 149 -22.69 -10.04 -18.17
N LYS A 150 -22.70 -10.97 -17.21
CA LYS A 150 -21.59 -11.21 -16.26
C LYS A 150 -20.58 -12.24 -16.79
N ARG A 151 -20.92 -12.90 -17.90
CA ARG A 151 -20.13 -13.94 -18.57
C ARG A 151 -19.78 -15.09 -17.64
N PHE A 152 -20.78 -15.70 -17.02
CA PHE A 152 -20.55 -16.83 -16.12
C PHE A 152 -19.71 -17.93 -16.79
N PHE A 153 -18.83 -18.55 -16.01
CA PHE A 153 -17.87 -19.51 -16.50
C PHE A 153 -17.80 -20.73 -15.58
N HIS A 154 -18.36 -21.84 -16.04
CA HIS A 154 -18.47 -23.07 -15.27
C HIS A 154 -17.38 -24.06 -15.68
N TRP A 155 -16.23 -24.02 -14.99
CA TRP A 155 -15.00 -24.73 -15.39
C TRP A 155 -15.20 -26.21 -15.73
N GLU A 156 -15.97 -26.94 -14.92
CA GLU A 156 -16.26 -28.36 -15.14
C GLU A 156 -17.12 -28.65 -16.39
N LEU A 157 -17.90 -27.68 -16.86
CA LEU A 157 -18.66 -27.77 -18.12
C LEU A 157 -17.85 -27.27 -19.32
N GLU A 158 -16.94 -26.33 -19.11
CA GLU A 158 -16.09 -25.75 -20.17
C GLU A 158 -14.90 -26.64 -20.52
N PHE A 159 -14.43 -27.45 -19.56
CA PHE A 159 -13.29 -28.37 -19.67
C PHE A 159 -13.59 -29.75 -19.04
N PRO A 160 -14.64 -30.45 -19.47
CA PRO A 160 -15.07 -31.70 -18.82
C PRO A 160 -13.98 -32.77 -18.80
N ASP A 161 -13.13 -32.85 -19.82
CA ASP A 161 -11.99 -33.77 -19.97
C ASP A 161 -10.90 -33.57 -18.91
N ILE A 162 -10.87 -32.42 -18.24
CA ILE A 162 -9.92 -32.10 -17.17
C ILE A 162 -10.45 -32.53 -15.79
N PHE A 163 -11.76 -32.68 -15.64
CA PHE A 163 -12.40 -32.95 -14.35
C PHE A 163 -13.06 -34.34 -14.27
N PHE A 164 -13.35 -34.98 -15.40
CA PHE A 164 -14.06 -36.25 -15.48
C PHE A 164 -13.29 -37.29 -16.32
N ASP A 165 -13.43 -38.57 -15.96
CA ASP A 165 -12.95 -39.69 -16.79
C ASP A 165 -13.92 -40.03 -17.93
N HIS A 166 -13.52 -40.93 -18.83
CA HIS A 166 -14.34 -41.36 -19.97
C HIS A 166 -15.68 -42.03 -19.58
N GLU A 167 -15.90 -42.37 -18.31
CA GLU A 167 -17.17 -42.84 -17.77
C GLU A 167 -18.04 -41.72 -17.19
N GLY A 168 -17.58 -40.47 -17.27
CA GLY A 168 -18.23 -39.31 -16.69
C GLY A 168 -18.15 -39.27 -15.16
N GLN A 169 -17.21 -40.00 -14.54
CA GLN A 169 -16.95 -39.93 -13.11
C GLN A 169 -15.91 -38.85 -12.80
N PRO A 170 -16.04 -38.13 -11.67
CA PRO A 170 -15.04 -37.15 -11.24
C PRO A 170 -13.67 -37.79 -11.03
N LEU A 171 -12.61 -37.12 -11.47
CA LEU A 171 -11.22 -37.60 -11.35
C LEU A 171 -10.64 -37.48 -9.93
N GLY A 172 -11.35 -36.84 -8.99
CA GLY A 172 -10.89 -36.62 -7.61
C GLY A 172 -9.60 -35.79 -7.57
N ASP A 173 -8.58 -36.24 -6.84
CA ASP A 173 -7.29 -35.56 -6.71
C ASP A 173 -6.51 -35.40 -8.04
N ARG A 174 -6.89 -36.20 -9.05
CA ARG A 174 -6.32 -36.10 -10.42
C ARG A 174 -7.01 -35.04 -11.27
N ALA A 175 -8.15 -34.50 -10.83
CA ALA A 175 -8.88 -33.46 -11.54
C ALA A 175 -8.11 -32.13 -11.51
N GLY A 176 -8.18 -31.38 -12.62
CA GLY A 176 -7.59 -30.06 -12.73
C GLY A 176 -6.32 -30.01 -13.59
N PHE A 177 -5.80 -28.80 -13.77
CA PHE A 177 -4.70 -28.51 -14.68
C PHE A 177 -3.33 -28.83 -14.05
N ASP A 178 -2.38 -29.29 -14.88
CA ASP A 178 -0.97 -29.43 -14.49
C ASP A 178 -0.31 -28.09 -14.16
N VAL A 179 -0.59 -27.08 -15.00
CA VAL A 179 0.03 -25.77 -14.91
C VAL A 179 -1.00 -24.69 -15.23
N ILE A 180 -1.05 -23.65 -14.40
CA ILE A 180 -1.80 -22.44 -14.65
C ILE A 180 -0.83 -21.26 -14.70
N ILE A 181 -0.74 -20.60 -15.85
CA ILE A 181 0.10 -19.41 -16.05
C ILE A 181 -0.81 -18.25 -16.42
N GLY A 182 -0.60 -17.10 -15.80
CA GLY A 182 -1.46 -15.96 -16.10
C GLY A 182 -0.99 -14.61 -15.56
N ASN A 183 -1.63 -13.57 -16.08
CA ASN A 183 -1.56 -12.21 -15.59
C ASN A 183 -2.97 -11.79 -15.16
N PRO A 184 -3.37 -12.08 -13.90
CA PRO A 184 -4.71 -11.73 -13.43
C PRO A 184 -4.99 -10.22 -13.52
N PRO A 185 -6.25 -9.80 -13.66
CA PRO A 185 -6.63 -8.39 -13.79
C PRO A 185 -6.39 -7.57 -12.50
N TYR A 186 -5.87 -6.35 -12.68
CA TYR A 186 -5.54 -5.40 -11.61
C TYR A 186 -6.72 -4.45 -11.35
N VAL A 187 -7.82 -4.99 -10.85
CA VAL A 187 -9.05 -4.22 -10.59
C VAL A 187 -9.19 -3.94 -9.10
N ARG A 188 -9.30 -2.65 -8.77
CA ARG A 188 -9.45 -2.20 -7.37
C ARG A 188 -10.84 -2.45 -6.83
N GLN A 189 -10.91 -2.63 -5.51
CA GLN A 189 -12.12 -2.97 -4.76
C GLN A 189 -13.33 -2.06 -5.01
N GLU A 190 -13.13 -0.78 -5.35
CA GLU A 190 -14.22 0.19 -5.63
C GLU A 190 -15.05 -0.24 -6.85
N GLN A 191 -14.44 -0.96 -7.80
CA GLN A 191 -15.08 -1.40 -9.03
C GLN A 191 -15.78 -2.77 -8.88
N LEU A 192 -15.57 -3.47 -7.77
CA LEU A 192 -16.09 -4.84 -7.55
C LEU A 192 -17.49 -4.87 -6.93
N GLY A 193 -18.06 -3.72 -6.57
CA GLY A 193 -19.25 -3.59 -5.70
C GLY A 193 -20.31 -4.70 -5.85
N PRO A 194 -20.89 -4.92 -7.05
CA PRO A 194 -21.93 -5.92 -7.27
C PRO A 194 -21.51 -7.39 -7.08
N ASP A 195 -20.23 -7.71 -7.25
CA ASP A 195 -19.71 -9.09 -7.19
C ASP A 195 -19.21 -9.48 -5.79
N LYS A 196 -19.07 -8.51 -4.87
CA LYS A 196 -18.60 -8.74 -3.50
C LYS A 196 -19.42 -9.78 -2.72
N PRO A 197 -20.76 -9.85 -2.81
CA PRO A 197 -21.52 -10.89 -2.12
C PRO A 197 -21.14 -12.29 -2.61
N TYR A 198 -21.01 -12.47 -3.93
CA TYR A 198 -20.57 -13.71 -4.54
C TYR A 198 -19.14 -14.07 -4.07
N PHE A 199 -18.19 -13.13 -4.14
CA PHE A 199 -16.81 -13.41 -3.72
C PHE A 199 -16.68 -13.76 -2.24
N ARG A 200 -17.52 -13.18 -1.37
CA ARG A 200 -17.52 -13.48 0.06
C ARG A 200 -17.90 -14.92 0.36
N GLU A 201 -18.88 -15.44 -0.36
CA GLU A 201 -19.36 -16.80 -0.15
C GLU A 201 -18.43 -17.84 -0.79
N HIS A 202 -17.83 -17.51 -1.93
CA HIS A 202 -17.06 -18.48 -2.71
C HIS A 202 -15.57 -18.48 -2.43
N TYR A 203 -14.97 -17.41 -1.89
CA TYR A 203 -13.50 -17.35 -1.73
C TYR A 203 -13.07 -17.17 -0.27
N GLU A 204 -12.34 -18.15 0.24
CA GLU A 204 -11.78 -18.17 1.61
C GLU A 204 -10.80 -17.01 1.87
N VAL A 205 -10.22 -16.48 0.80
CA VAL A 205 -9.29 -15.33 0.81
C VAL A 205 -10.01 -13.98 0.79
N TYR A 206 -11.34 -13.94 0.93
CA TYR A 206 -12.13 -12.73 0.77
C TYR A 206 -11.80 -11.65 1.80
N HIS A 207 -11.58 -10.44 1.30
CA HIS A 207 -11.54 -9.23 2.09
C HIS A 207 -12.28 -8.09 1.37
N GLY A 208 -13.01 -7.25 2.11
CA GLY A 208 -13.90 -6.23 1.52
C GLY A 208 -13.21 -5.13 0.71
N VAL A 209 -11.89 -4.98 0.87
CA VAL A 209 -11.04 -4.04 0.13
C VAL A 209 -9.92 -4.72 -0.66
N ALA A 210 -10.02 -6.03 -0.90
CA ALA A 210 -9.04 -6.74 -1.74
C ALA A 210 -9.19 -6.37 -3.22
N ASP A 211 -8.07 -6.38 -3.92
CA ASP A 211 -8.03 -6.30 -5.38
C ASP A 211 -8.47 -7.64 -6.01
N LEU A 212 -8.99 -7.58 -7.23
CA LEU A 212 -9.59 -8.74 -7.92
C LEU A 212 -8.64 -9.93 -8.09
N PHE A 213 -7.35 -9.68 -8.32
CA PHE A 213 -6.35 -10.75 -8.49
C PHE A 213 -6.23 -11.68 -7.27
N VAL A 214 -6.61 -11.22 -6.08
CA VAL A 214 -6.58 -12.05 -4.85
C VAL A 214 -7.48 -13.28 -5.02
N TYR A 215 -8.65 -13.10 -5.65
CA TYR A 215 -9.58 -14.21 -5.91
C TYR A 215 -9.08 -15.15 -7.00
N PHE A 216 -8.28 -14.65 -7.95
CA PHE A 216 -7.63 -15.49 -8.96
C PHE A 216 -6.64 -16.48 -8.35
N PHE A 217 -5.92 -16.12 -7.29
CA PHE A 217 -5.06 -17.09 -6.59
C PHE A 217 -5.88 -18.26 -6.03
N ALA A 218 -6.97 -17.97 -5.31
CA ALA A 218 -7.83 -19.02 -4.79
C ALA A 218 -8.47 -19.85 -5.91
N GLN A 219 -8.97 -19.21 -6.97
CA GLN A 219 -9.55 -19.91 -8.12
C GLN A 219 -8.52 -20.79 -8.83
N GLY A 220 -7.33 -20.26 -9.13
CA GLY A 220 -6.25 -20.99 -9.78
C GLY A 220 -5.81 -22.21 -8.97
N LEU A 221 -5.66 -22.08 -7.65
CA LEU A 221 -5.33 -23.22 -6.79
C LEU A 221 -6.45 -24.27 -6.73
N ARG A 222 -7.72 -23.87 -6.81
CA ARG A 222 -8.82 -24.85 -6.94
C ARG A 222 -8.76 -25.62 -8.24
N LEU A 223 -8.41 -24.94 -9.33
CA LEU A 223 -8.35 -25.52 -10.67
C LEU A 223 -7.10 -26.38 -10.92
N LEU A 224 -6.06 -26.27 -10.10
CA LEU A 224 -4.89 -27.15 -10.20
C LEU A 224 -5.19 -28.54 -9.66
N ARG A 225 -4.61 -29.55 -10.30
CA ARG A 225 -4.49 -30.89 -9.72
C ARG A 225 -3.44 -30.92 -8.60
N GLU A 226 -3.44 -31.96 -7.78
CA GLU A 226 -2.39 -32.15 -6.76
C GLU A 226 -1.00 -32.27 -7.44
N GLY A 227 -0.03 -31.53 -6.91
CA GLY A 227 1.31 -31.38 -7.48
C GLY A 227 1.42 -30.44 -8.70
N GLY A 228 0.30 -29.88 -9.16
CA GLY A 228 0.26 -28.87 -10.22
C GLY A 228 0.87 -27.53 -9.78
N ARG A 229 1.27 -26.70 -10.75
CA ARG A 229 1.92 -25.41 -10.49
C ARG A 229 1.16 -24.21 -11.02
N LEU A 230 1.11 -23.15 -10.23
CA LEU A 230 0.56 -21.86 -10.61
C LEU A 230 1.66 -20.82 -10.68
N ALA A 231 1.73 -20.10 -11.80
CA ALA A 231 2.64 -19.00 -12.04
C ALA A 231 1.85 -17.75 -12.41
N TYR A 232 1.75 -16.80 -11.47
CA TYR A 232 1.09 -15.50 -11.72
C TYR A 232 2.05 -14.35 -11.62
N ILE A 233 1.85 -13.36 -12.49
CA ILE A 233 2.34 -11.99 -12.28
C ILE A 233 1.17 -11.15 -11.74
N SER A 234 1.35 -10.61 -10.54
CA SER A 234 0.33 -9.83 -9.81
C SER A 234 0.96 -8.61 -9.13
N SER A 235 0.18 -7.76 -8.45
CA SER A 235 0.78 -6.66 -7.69
C SER A 235 1.48 -7.16 -6.43
N ASN A 236 2.72 -6.75 -6.19
CA ASN A 236 3.49 -7.06 -4.98
C ASN A 236 2.84 -6.53 -3.68
N ALA A 237 1.79 -5.70 -3.77
CA ALA A 237 1.08 -5.15 -2.63
C ALA A 237 0.52 -6.24 -1.69
N TRP A 238 0.10 -7.40 -2.24
CA TRP A 238 -0.43 -8.51 -1.44
C TRP A 238 0.62 -9.09 -0.47
N LEU A 239 1.92 -8.87 -0.70
CA LEU A 239 2.96 -9.29 0.25
C LEU A 239 2.83 -8.56 1.59
N ARG A 240 2.34 -7.31 1.61
CA ARG A 240 2.38 -6.43 2.80
C ARG A 240 1.02 -5.89 3.22
N ALA A 241 0.02 -5.90 2.34
CA ALA A 241 -1.26 -5.27 2.62
C ALA A 241 -2.11 -6.11 3.59
N ASP A 242 -2.80 -5.45 4.52
CA ASP A 242 -3.66 -6.10 5.52
C ASP A 242 -4.77 -6.93 4.88
N TYR A 243 -5.33 -6.48 3.74
CA TYR A 243 -6.40 -7.18 3.01
C TYR A 243 -5.98 -8.57 2.50
N ALA A 244 -4.68 -8.81 2.34
CA ALA A 244 -4.14 -10.06 1.80
C ALA A 244 -3.69 -11.05 2.90
N THR A 245 -4.05 -10.79 4.17
CA THR A 245 -3.74 -11.68 5.30
C THR A 245 -4.26 -13.11 5.06
N LEU A 246 -5.54 -13.24 4.66
CA LEU A 246 -6.13 -14.54 4.36
C LEU A 246 -5.51 -15.21 3.13
N LEU A 247 -5.09 -14.43 2.12
CA LEU A 247 -4.35 -14.97 0.96
C LEU A 247 -3.00 -15.55 1.39
N ARG A 248 -2.22 -14.83 2.18
CA ARG A 248 -0.93 -15.31 2.71
C ARG A 248 -1.11 -16.61 3.51
N GLN A 249 -2.11 -16.66 4.38
CA GLN A 249 -2.46 -17.87 5.12
C GLN A 249 -2.85 -19.02 4.20
N TYR A 250 -3.70 -18.76 3.21
CA TYR A 250 -4.15 -19.76 2.26
C TYR A 250 -2.99 -20.36 1.47
N LEU A 251 -2.11 -19.52 0.90
CA LEU A 251 -0.90 -19.99 0.21
C LEU A 251 -0.01 -20.82 1.13
N ARG A 252 0.25 -20.35 2.36
CA ARG A 252 1.08 -21.09 3.33
C ARG A 252 0.48 -22.42 3.76
N MET A 253 -0.85 -22.57 3.77
CA MET A 253 -1.50 -23.81 4.24
C MET A 253 -1.76 -24.82 3.11
N GLN A 254 -1.97 -24.34 1.88
CA GLN A 254 -2.41 -25.16 0.75
C GLN A 254 -1.31 -25.42 -0.29
N THR A 255 -0.18 -24.72 -0.22
CA THR A 255 0.85 -24.77 -1.26
C THR A 255 2.27 -24.83 -0.71
N ASN A 256 3.15 -25.43 -1.50
CA ASN A 256 4.58 -25.17 -1.45
C ASN A 256 4.90 -23.97 -2.33
N ILE A 257 5.59 -22.99 -1.79
CA ILE A 257 5.97 -21.80 -2.54
C ILE A 257 7.34 -22.04 -3.16
N ASP A 258 7.38 -22.28 -4.47
CA ASP A 258 8.64 -22.53 -5.16
C ASP A 258 9.47 -21.24 -5.23
N THR A 259 8.87 -20.13 -5.70
CA THR A 259 9.61 -18.88 -5.90
C THR A 259 8.73 -17.63 -5.79
N ILE A 260 9.23 -16.59 -5.13
CA ILE A 260 8.63 -15.24 -5.09
C ILE A 260 9.62 -14.21 -5.65
N ILE A 261 9.27 -13.54 -6.74
CA ILE A 261 10.10 -12.52 -7.38
C ILE A 261 9.39 -11.18 -7.25
N ASP A 262 9.91 -10.28 -6.42
CA ASP A 262 9.43 -8.90 -6.32
C ASP A 262 10.20 -8.03 -7.33
N LEU A 263 9.50 -7.59 -8.37
CA LEU A 263 10.10 -6.71 -9.39
C LEU A 263 10.15 -5.25 -8.93
N GLY A 264 9.74 -4.95 -7.70
CA GLY A 264 9.73 -3.60 -7.14
C GLY A 264 8.81 -2.68 -7.93
N ASP A 265 9.25 -1.44 -8.14
CA ASP A 265 8.53 -0.46 -8.96
C ASP A 265 9.19 -0.32 -10.35
N ASN A 266 9.79 -1.41 -10.86
CA ASN A 266 10.36 -1.43 -12.20
C ASN A 266 9.25 -1.40 -13.25
N ARG A 267 9.42 -0.51 -14.23
CA ARG A 267 8.47 -0.31 -15.33
C ARG A 267 8.58 -1.44 -16.35
N VAL A 268 8.07 -2.61 -16.00
CA VAL A 268 8.00 -3.77 -16.90
C VAL A 268 6.82 -3.69 -17.87
N PHE A 269 5.78 -2.90 -17.55
CA PHE A 269 4.64 -2.64 -18.42
C PHE A 269 4.63 -1.18 -18.86
N ALA A 270 4.77 -0.93 -20.17
CA ALA A 270 4.82 0.42 -20.73
C ALA A 270 3.52 1.21 -20.45
N ASP A 271 2.37 0.53 -20.54
CA ASP A 271 1.04 1.13 -20.39
C ASP A 271 0.56 1.23 -18.93
N ALA A 272 1.36 0.76 -17.97
CA ALA A 272 1.02 0.75 -16.54
C ALA A 272 2.23 1.13 -15.66
N PRO A 273 2.74 2.38 -15.77
CA PRO A 273 4.00 2.80 -15.15
C PRO A 273 3.97 2.87 -13.63
N ASP A 274 2.77 2.88 -13.03
CA ASP A 274 2.55 2.94 -11.57
C ASP A 274 2.33 1.56 -10.94
N MET A 275 2.41 0.49 -11.72
CA MET A 275 2.23 -0.87 -11.23
C MET A 275 3.49 -1.40 -10.55
N THR A 276 3.31 -2.18 -9.49
CA THR A 276 4.39 -2.82 -8.73
C THR A 276 4.28 -4.33 -8.87
N PRO A 277 4.89 -4.97 -9.88
CA PRO A 277 4.67 -6.38 -10.15
C PRO A 277 5.47 -7.28 -9.23
N ALA A 278 4.93 -8.46 -8.97
CA ALA A 278 5.68 -9.60 -8.46
C ALA A 278 5.22 -10.87 -9.17
N ILE A 279 6.15 -11.80 -9.37
CA ILE A 279 5.87 -13.13 -9.92
C ILE A 279 5.85 -14.14 -8.78
N GLN A 280 4.83 -14.99 -8.73
CA GLN A 280 4.67 -16.05 -7.75
C GLN A 280 4.58 -17.38 -8.47
N ILE A 281 5.44 -18.32 -8.08
CA ILE A 281 5.40 -19.71 -8.53
C ILE A 281 5.10 -20.55 -7.30
N VAL A 282 3.96 -21.24 -7.31
CA VAL A 282 3.50 -22.09 -6.21
C VAL A 282 3.08 -23.45 -6.74
N CYS A 283 3.29 -24.48 -5.94
CA CYS A 283 2.92 -25.86 -6.20
C CYS A 283 1.78 -26.26 -5.25
N LYS A 284 0.66 -26.79 -5.78
CA LYS A 284 -0.46 -27.27 -4.98
C LYS A 284 -0.08 -28.57 -4.30
N THR A 285 0.48 -28.43 -3.11
CA THR A 285 0.89 -29.51 -2.22
C THR A 285 0.92 -28.97 -0.82
N LYS A 286 0.43 -29.73 0.16
CA LYS A 286 0.57 -29.33 1.57
C LYS A 286 2.06 -29.17 1.92
N PRO A 287 2.45 -28.03 2.51
CA PRO A 287 3.84 -27.82 2.82
C PRO A 287 4.32 -28.71 3.96
N LYS A 288 5.59 -29.13 3.84
CA LYS A 288 6.31 -29.80 4.92
C LYS A 288 6.65 -28.78 6.01
N ASP A 289 6.85 -29.29 7.23
CA ASP A 289 7.42 -28.48 8.31
C ASP A 289 8.76 -27.88 7.85
N GLU A 290 8.98 -26.63 8.22
CA GLU A 290 10.19 -25.86 7.89
C GLU A 290 10.48 -25.64 6.38
N TYR A 291 9.48 -25.78 5.52
CA TYR A 291 9.64 -25.56 4.08
C TYR A 291 10.18 -24.15 3.74
N THR A 292 11.17 -24.11 2.85
CA THR A 292 11.80 -22.89 2.35
C THR A 292 11.47 -22.67 0.87
N ALA A 293 11.26 -21.41 0.51
CA ALA A 293 11.08 -20.94 -0.86
C ALA A 293 12.37 -20.30 -1.38
N GLN A 294 12.44 -20.06 -2.68
CA GLN A 294 13.36 -19.07 -3.23
C GLN A 294 12.70 -17.69 -3.31
N ALA A 295 13.48 -16.63 -3.12
CA ALA A 295 13.02 -15.27 -3.32
C ALA A 295 14.06 -14.42 -4.05
N ALA A 296 13.58 -13.42 -4.78
CA ALA A 296 14.42 -12.39 -5.40
C ALA A 296 13.72 -11.04 -5.30
N VAL A 297 14.50 -9.99 -5.05
CA VAL A 297 14.00 -8.61 -4.99
C VAL A 297 14.82 -7.74 -5.92
N PHE A 298 14.16 -7.14 -6.90
CA PHE A 298 14.77 -6.16 -7.80
C PHE A 298 14.68 -4.76 -7.20
N ALA A 299 15.72 -3.97 -7.38
CA ALA A 299 15.72 -2.59 -6.93
C ALA A 299 14.79 -1.75 -7.83
N ARG A 300 14.14 -0.72 -7.27
CA ARG A 300 13.32 0.21 -8.07
C ARG A 300 14.18 0.98 -9.07
N GLY A 301 13.77 1.01 -10.33
CA GLY A 301 14.51 1.66 -11.42
C GLY A 301 15.68 0.83 -11.94
N GLU A 302 15.85 -0.40 -11.45
CA GLU A 302 16.78 -1.37 -12.02
C GLU A 302 16.34 -1.70 -13.46
N SER A 303 17.25 -1.52 -14.41
CA SER A 303 16.99 -1.90 -15.80
C SER A 303 16.98 -3.43 -15.88
N ILE A 304 15.85 -4.00 -16.29
CA ILE A 304 15.72 -5.45 -16.51
C ILE A 304 16.05 -5.72 -17.98
N THR A 305 17.32 -5.96 -18.27
CA THR A 305 17.82 -6.23 -19.63
C THR A 305 18.10 -7.71 -19.88
N SER A 306 18.50 -8.44 -18.82
CA SER A 306 18.81 -9.87 -18.83
C SER A 306 18.13 -10.53 -17.63
N PHE A 307 16.80 -10.67 -17.70
CA PHE A 307 15.98 -11.08 -16.55
C PHE A 307 16.48 -12.37 -15.88
N ARG A 308 16.85 -13.38 -16.67
CA ARG A 308 17.31 -14.68 -16.16
C ARG A 308 18.61 -14.58 -15.36
N GLU A 309 19.62 -13.94 -15.92
CA GLU A 309 20.92 -13.75 -15.26
C GLU A 309 20.79 -12.89 -14.01
N GLN A 310 20.02 -11.78 -14.11
CA GLN A 310 19.76 -10.92 -12.96
C GLN A 310 19.00 -11.64 -11.84
N LEU A 311 18.06 -12.52 -12.21
CA LEU A 311 17.34 -13.36 -11.25
C LEU A 311 18.31 -14.32 -10.56
N ASP A 312 19.11 -15.06 -11.31
CA ASP A 312 20.06 -16.05 -10.78
C ASP A 312 21.01 -15.43 -9.72
N HIS A 313 21.46 -14.19 -9.93
CA HIS A 313 22.30 -13.46 -8.96
C HIS A 313 21.57 -12.92 -7.73
N LYS A 314 20.24 -12.80 -7.77
CA LYS A 314 19.42 -12.23 -6.71
C LYS A 314 18.67 -13.28 -5.89
N LEU A 315 18.67 -14.54 -6.30
CA LEU A 315 17.98 -15.60 -5.59
C LEU A 315 18.60 -15.81 -4.21
N PHE A 316 17.77 -15.80 -3.18
CA PHE A 316 18.11 -16.18 -1.81
C PHE A 316 17.04 -17.10 -1.23
N ILE A 317 17.41 -17.85 -0.18
CA ILE A 317 16.49 -18.75 0.51
C ILE A 317 15.58 -17.92 1.43
N LEU A 318 14.27 -18.16 1.33
CA LEU A 318 13.24 -17.52 2.14
C LEU A 318 12.49 -18.57 2.96
N PRO A 319 12.67 -18.63 4.28
CA PRO A 319 11.86 -19.50 5.12
C PRO A 319 10.43 -18.96 5.16
N ILE A 320 9.47 -19.75 4.66
CA ILE A 320 8.05 -19.34 4.56
C ILE A 320 7.32 -19.59 5.88
N TYR A 321 7.66 -20.67 6.58
CA TYR A 321 7.00 -21.10 7.81
C TYR A 321 7.04 -20.06 8.95
N ASN A 322 8.03 -19.17 8.95
CA ASN A 322 8.20 -18.13 9.96
C ASN A 322 7.84 -16.71 9.46
N GLN A 323 7.22 -16.59 8.28
CA GLN A 323 6.66 -15.32 7.82
C GLN A 323 5.37 -14.99 8.58
N LEU A 324 5.22 -13.73 8.96
CA LEU A 324 4.03 -13.25 9.65
C LEU A 324 2.87 -13.06 8.68
N ASP A 325 1.66 -13.39 9.13
CA ASP A 325 0.45 -13.18 8.32
C ASP A 325 0.12 -11.70 8.14
N SER A 326 0.66 -10.81 8.98
CA SER A 326 0.56 -9.36 8.82
C SER A 326 1.37 -8.81 7.63
N GLY A 327 2.31 -9.59 7.09
CA GLY A 327 3.09 -9.21 5.91
C GLY A 327 4.35 -10.06 5.76
N TRP A 328 4.63 -10.44 4.52
CA TRP A 328 5.83 -11.15 4.13
C TRP A 328 6.96 -10.18 3.78
N GLN A 329 8.11 -10.42 4.40
CA GLN A 329 9.33 -9.67 4.15
C GLN A 329 10.28 -10.53 3.35
N LEU A 330 10.55 -10.11 2.11
CA LEU A 330 11.54 -10.72 1.24
C LEU A 330 12.91 -10.11 1.56
N ALA A 331 13.49 -10.51 2.69
CA ALA A 331 14.81 -10.07 3.14
C ALA A 331 15.61 -11.28 3.65
N SER A 332 16.93 -11.13 3.74
CA SER A 332 17.82 -12.17 4.28
C SER A 332 17.46 -12.51 5.73
N ASP A 333 17.76 -13.74 6.13
CA ASP A 333 17.51 -14.20 7.50
C ASP A 333 18.19 -13.30 8.54
N ALA A 334 19.41 -12.82 8.29
CA ALA A 334 20.14 -11.96 9.21
C ALA A 334 19.41 -10.64 9.50
N SER A 335 18.93 -9.93 8.46
CA SER A 335 18.22 -8.65 8.61
C SER A 335 16.88 -8.84 9.33
N ARG A 336 16.15 -9.90 8.98
CA ARG A 336 14.87 -10.24 9.61
C ARG A 336 15.02 -10.68 11.07
N VAL A 337 16.02 -11.52 11.37
CA VAL A 337 16.33 -11.96 12.74
C VAL A 337 16.73 -10.75 13.58
N LEU A 338 17.58 -9.86 13.06
CA LEU A 338 17.94 -8.63 13.72
C LEU A 338 16.74 -7.73 13.98
N PHE A 339 15.90 -7.47 12.96
CA PHE A 339 14.69 -6.68 13.15
C PHE A 339 13.76 -7.28 14.21
N THR A 340 13.54 -8.59 14.18
CA THR A 340 12.73 -9.31 15.19
C THR A 340 13.33 -9.20 16.59
N LYS A 341 14.66 -9.30 16.72
CA LYS A 341 15.38 -9.08 17.98
C LYS A 341 15.16 -7.67 18.50
N LEU A 342 15.36 -6.64 17.66
CA LEU A 342 15.18 -5.23 18.04
C LEU A 342 13.73 -4.94 18.51
N MET A 343 12.74 -5.48 17.79
CA MET A 343 11.32 -5.35 18.16
C MET A 343 10.99 -6.01 19.51
N LYS A 344 11.68 -7.10 19.87
CA LYS A 344 11.49 -7.80 21.16
C LYS A 344 12.19 -7.12 22.33
N ILE A 345 13.32 -6.45 22.10
CA ILE A 345 14.11 -5.78 23.14
C ILE A 345 13.41 -4.51 23.61
N GLY A 346 12.89 -3.71 22.67
CA GLY A 346 12.27 -2.43 22.99
C GLY A 346 10.80 -2.54 23.35
N LYS A 347 10.29 -1.49 24.01
CA LYS A 347 8.85 -1.26 24.16
C LYS A 347 8.33 -0.47 22.95
N PRO A 348 7.10 -0.70 22.47
CA PRO A 348 6.51 0.11 21.41
C PRO A 348 6.52 1.60 21.77
N LEU A 349 6.90 2.46 20.82
CA LEU A 349 6.97 3.90 21.02
C LEU A 349 5.66 4.47 21.59
N GLY A 350 4.52 3.98 21.11
CA GLY A 350 3.21 4.37 21.60
C GLY A 350 2.99 4.14 23.08
N GLU A 351 3.53 3.06 23.63
CA GLU A 351 3.46 2.79 25.07
C GLU A 351 4.38 3.73 25.84
N VAL A 352 5.60 3.96 25.35
CA VAL A 352 6.59 4.83 26.01
C VAL A 352 6.10 6.27 26.14
N VAL A 353 5.38 6.77 25.14
CA VAL A 353 4.82 8.15 25.17
C VAL A 353 3.34 8.20 25.53
N GLU A 354 2.74 7.09 25.97
CA GLU A 354 1.33 6.99 26.37
C GLU A 354 0.36 7.51 25.28
N GLY A 355 0.64 7.16 24.02
CA GLY A 355 -0.19 7.55 22.87
C GLY A 355 -0.09 9.02 22.46
N ARG A 356 0.81 9.82 23.06
CA ARG A 356 1.00 11.25 22.77
C ARG A 356 1.76 11.53 21.46
N LEU A 357 1.25 10.96 20.37
CA LEU A 357 1.69 11.21 18.98
C LEU A 357 0.54 11.79 18.16
N PHE A 358 0.76 12.96 17.56
CA PHE A 358 -0.27 13.75 16.91
C PHE A 358 0.11 14.10 15.48
N ARG A 359 -0.91 14.37 14.65
CA ARG A 359 -0.70 14.91 13.30
C ARG A 359 -0.58 16.43 13.40
N GLY A 360 0.18 17.05 12.50
CA GLY A 360 0.14 18.49 12.34
C GLY A 360 -1.22 19.03 11.87
N ALA A 361 -1.36 20.35 11.89
CA ALA A 361 -2.59 21.08 11.58
C ALA A 361 -3.05 20.83 10.13
N VAL A 362 -4.35 20.54 9.96
CA VAL A 362 -5.00 20.32 8.67
C VAL A 362 -5.86 21.54 8.33
N THR A 363 -5.33 22.43 7.51
CA THR A 363 -5.98 23.67 7.08
C THR A 363 -7.10 23.41 6.06
N GLY A 364 -6.86 22.47 5.13
CA GLY A 364 -7.73 22.18 3.99
C GLY A 364 -7.61 23.16 2.82
N LEU A 365 -6.90 24.28 3.01
CA LEU A 365 -6.49 25.24 1.97
C LEU A 365 -5.30 26.04 2.53
N ASN A 366 -4.06 25.66 2.19
CA ASN A 366 -2.88 26.29 2.78
C ASN A 366 -2.75 27.77 2.39
N GLU A 367 -3.15 28.11 1.16
CA GLU A 367 -3.08 29.44 0.57
C GLU A 367 -3.88 30.48 1.37
N ALA A 368 -4.93 30.05 2.08
CA ALA A 368 -5.76 30.92 2.90
C ALA A 368 -5.32 31.00 4.36
N PHE A 369 -4.68 29.96 4.90
CA PHE A 369 -4.38 29.87 6.34
C PHE A 369 -2.90 29.98 6.68
N VAL A 370 -2.00 29.75 5.73
CA VAL A 370 -0.55 29.86 5.91
C VAL A 370 -0.07 31.11 5.19
N VAL A 371 0.35 32.10 5.97
CA VAL A 371 0.71 33.44 5.50
C VAL A 371 2.15 33.78 5.81
N ASP A 372 2.72 34.72 5.07
CA ASP A 372 4.05 35.27 5.35
C ASP A 372 4.03 36.29 6.50
N GLN A 373 5.22 36.66 6.96
CA GLN A 373 5.41 37.67 8.02
C GLN A 373 4.74 39.01 7.67
N VAL A 374 4.83 39.46 6.40
CA VAL A 374 4.27 40.75 5.95
C VAL A 374 2.74 40.75 6.09
N THR A 375 2.08 39.68 5.67
CA THR A 375 0.63 39.50 5.78
C THR A 375 0.20 39.42 7.23
N ARG A 376 0.93 38.65 8.06
CA ARG A 376 0.69 38.57 9.51
C ARG A 376 0.76 39.94 10.15
N ASP A 377 1.81 40.71 9.88
CA ASP A 377 2.03 42.03 10.48
C ASP A 377 0.96 43.04 10.05
N ARG A 378 0.54 42.99 8.78
CA ARG A 378 -0.58 43.80 8.28
C ARG A 378 -1.88 43.49 9.04
N LEU A 379 -2.21 42.21 9.22
CA LEU A 379 -3.44 41.79 9.90
C LEU A 379 -3.43 42.19 11.38
N VAL A 380 -2.32 41.93 12.08
CA VAL A 380 -2.17 42.28 13.50
C VAL A 380 -2.15 43.80 13.70
N LYS A 381 -1.56 44.57 12.78
CA LYS A 381 -1.59 46.03 12.82
C LYS A 381 -3.02 46.57 12.65
N SER A 382 -3.83 45.95 11.78
CA SER A 382 -5.24 46.36 11.61
C SER A 382 -6.14 45.92 12.75
N ASP A 383 -5.82 44.81 13.42
CA ASP A 383 -6.60 44.21 14.48
C ASP A 383 -5.67 43.46 15.45
N PRO A 384 -5.25 44.09 16.57
CA PRO A 384 -4.30 43.49 17.51
C PRO A 384 -4.77 42.17 18.13
N ALA A 385 -6.08 41.93 18.20
CA ALA A 385 -6.63 40.68 18.74
C ALA A 385 -6.20 39.47 17.90
N CYS A 386 -5.98 39.65 16.59
CA CYS A 386 -5.52 38.59 15.70
C CYS A 386 -4.21 37.94 16.15
N SER A 387 -3.37 38.63 16.93
CA SER A 387 -2.11 38.08 17.44
C SER A 387 -2.28 36.78 18.23
N THR A 388 -3.41 36.58 18.91
CA THR A 388 -3.68 35.38 19.74
C THR A 388 -3.91 34.12 18.90
N ILE A 389 -4.34 34.28 17.65
CA ILE A 389 -4.62 33.19 16.70
C ILE A 389 -3.54 33.06 15.61
N MET A 390 -2.48 33.86 15.67
CA MET A 390 -1.33 33.73 14.77
C MET A 390 -0.28 32.82 15.41
N LYS A 391 -0.09 31.62 14.85
CA LYS A 391 0.87 30.63 15.36
C LYS A 391 2.00 30.41 14.36
N PRO A 392 3.28 30.41 14.77
CA PRO A 392 4.37 30.09 13.85
C PRO A 392 4.20 28.65 13.34
N ILE A 393 4.35 28.44 12.03
CA ILE A 393 4.11 27.13 11.42
C ILE A 393 5.25 26.67 10.52
N LEU A 394 5.59 25.40 10.64
CA LEU A 394 6.51 24.65 9.80
C LEU A 394 5.76 23.74 8.83
N ARG A 395 6.40 23.41 7.74
CA ARG A 395 5.97 22.37 6.80
C ARG A 395 6.80 21.12 7.01
N GLY A 396 6.30 19.97 6.54
CA GLY A 396 7.09 18.73 6.55
C GLY A 396 8.44 18.84 5.80
N GLU A 397 8.56 19.77 4.85
CA GLU A 397 9.84 20.04 4.15
C GLU A 397 10.80 20.93 4.94
N ASP A 398 10.35 21.58 6.01
CA ASP A 398 11.16 22.45 6.87
C ASP A 398 11.85 21.64 7.99
N LEU A 399 11.40 20.40 8.22
CA LEU A 399 11.94 19.52 9.26
C LEU A 399 13.28 18.90 8.82
N ARG A 400 14.32 19.10 9.63
CA ARG A 400 15.69 18.61 9.39
C ARG A 400 16.13 17.68 10.53
N PRO A 401 17.22 16.93 10.34
CA PRO A 401 17.87 16.22 11.45
C PRO A 401 18.29 17.25 12.50
N TRP A 402 17.83 17.10 13.75
CA TRP A 402 18.22 17.93 14.89
C TRP A 402 17.68 19.37 14.95
N TYR A 403 17.29 19.98 13.83
CA TYR A 403 16.78 21.37 13.78
C TYR A 403 15.58 21.53 12.84
N GLN A 404 15.05 22.75 12.74
CA GLN A 404 13.99 23.13 11.81
C GLN A 404 14.41 24.38 11.03
N GLU A 405 14.09 24.42 9.74
CA GLU A 405 14.25 25.61 8.92
C GLU A 405 13.03 26.52 9.10
N ASN A 406 13.22 27.72 9.63
CA ASN A 406 12.12 28.66 9.81
C ASN A 406 12.04 29.64 8.64
N GLU A 407 11.06 29.43 7.78
CA GLU A 407 10.79 30.26 6.59
C GLU A 407 9.91 31.50 6.89
N GLY A 408 9.66 31.81 8.17
CA GLY A 408 8.88 32.97 8.57
C GLY A 408 7.38 32.85 8.26
N LEU A 409 6.87 31.62 8.24
CA LEU A 409 5.47 31.31 7.96
C LEU A 409 4.62 31.30 9.23
N TRP A 410 3.38 31.77 9.09
CA TRP A 410 2.40 31.87 10.17
C TRP A 410 1.09 31.20 9.79
N LEU A 411 0.51 30.48 10.74
CA LEU A 411 -0.82 29.90 10.68
C LEU A 411 -1.84 30.87 11.27
N ILE A 412 -2.87 31.17 10.50
CA ILE A 412 -4.13 31.72 11.00
C ILE A 412 -4.92 30.56 11.62
N PHE A 413 -4.82 30.41 12.94
CA PHE A 413 -5.38 29.26 13.68
C PHE A 413 -6.83 29.49 14.10
N THR A 414 -7.73 29.58 13.12
CA THR A 414 -9.19 29.60 13.35
C THR A 414 -9.70 28.20 13.66
N ARG A 415 -9.51 27.77 14.91
CA ARG A 415 -9.93 26.43 15.36
C ARG A 415 -11.44 26.26 15.40
N ARG A 416 -11.88 25.00 15.52
CA ARG A 416 -13.28 24.64 15.77
C ARG A 416 -13.87 25.45 16.93
N GLY A 417 -15.05 26.03 16.72
CA GLY A 417 -15.78 26.77 17.74
C GLY A 417 -15.26 28.18 18.01
N ILE A 418 -14.35 28.70 17.19
CA ILE A 418 -13.88 30.08 17.32
C ILE A 418 -15.03 31.07 17.06
N ASP A 419 -15.09 32.13 17.86
CA ASP A 419 -15.89 33.30 17.53
C ASP A 419 -15.11 34.19 16.57
N ILE A 420 -15.36 34.02 15.28
CA ILE A 420 -14.67 34.78 14.23
C ILE A 420 -15.03 36.28 14.26
N THR A 421 -16.13 36.66 14.92
CA THR A 421 -16.55 38.07 15.00
C THR A 421 -15.62 38.90 15.88
N ALA A 422 -14.87 38.26 16.78
CA ALA A 422 -13.80 38.88 17.55
C ALA A 422 -12.54 39.20 16.72
N TYR A 423 -12.47 38.76 15.45
CA TYR A 423 -11.31 38.92 14.56
C TYR A 423 -11.70 39.47 13.18
N PRO A 424 -12.29 40.67 13.09
CA PRO A 424 -12.84 41.22 11.84
C PRO A 424 -11.81 41.33 10.70
N ALA A 425 -10.54 41.59 10.99
CA ALA A 425 -9.50 41.65 9.96
C ALA A 425 -9.23 40.27 9.32
N VAL A 426 -9.11 39.23 10.15
CA VAL A 426 -8.96 37.85 9.67
C VAL A 426 -10.21 37.36 8.96
N TYR A 427 -11.41 37.69 9.45
CA TYR A 427 -12.66 37.38 8.75
C TYR A 427 -12.69 37.97 7.33
N SER A 428 -12.37 39.26 7.21
CA SER A 428 -12.34 39.97 5.92
C SER A 428 -11.27 39.42 4.98
N TYR A 429 -10.13 38.99 5.52
CA TYR A 429 -9.07 38.33 4.75
C TYR A 429 -9.53 36.96 4.22
N LEU A 430 -10.06 36.08 5.09
CA LEU A 430 -10.51 34.75 4.70
C LEU A 430 -11.71 34.79 3.73
N GLN A 431 -12.52 35.86 3.78
CA GLN A 431 -13.65 36.04 2.88
C GLN A 431 -13.26 36.04 1.39
N GLN A 432 -12.03 36.43 1.07
CA GLN A 432 -11.47 36.38 -0.29
C GLN A 432 -11.35 34.94 -0.83
N PHE A 433 -11.31 33.95 0.07
CA PHE A 433 -11.19 32.53 -0.25
C PHE A 433 -12.49 31.75 -0.01
N ARG A 434 -13.60 32.44 0.32
CA ARG A 434 -14.84 31.81 0.83
C ARG A 434 -15.34 30.67 -0.05
N GLU A 435 -15.38 30.86 -1.36
CA GLU A 435 -15.85 29.86 -2.32
C GLU A 435 -15.07 28.54 -2.21
N GLN A 436 -13.74 28.62 -2.05
CA GLN A 436 -12.87 27.45 -1.91
C GLN A 436 -12.93 26.84 -0.51
N LEU A 437 -13.25 27.66 0.50
CA LEU A 437 -13.27 27.27 1.90
C LEU A 437 -14.55 26.58 2.35
N GLU A 438 -15.65 26.73 1.60
CA GLU A 438 -16.95 26.16 1.94
C GLU A 438 -16.90 24.61 1.94
N PRO A 439 -17.47 23.93 2.96
CA PRO A 439 -17.58 22.47 2.94
C PRO A 439 -18.53 22.01 1.82
N ARG A 440 -18.11 21.02 1.04
CA ARG A 440 -18.98 20.42 0.01
C ARG A 440 -20.16 19.65 0.61
N SER A 441 -21.29 19.60 -0.12
CA SER A 441 -22.42 18.72 0.19
C SER A 441 -22.07 17.25 -0.09
N LYS A 442 -22.59 16.31 0.71
CA LYS A 442 -22.35 14.87 0.57
C LYS A 442 -22.97 14.27 -0.71
N GLU A 443 -23.95 14.93 -1.33
CA GLU A 443 -24.79 14.39 -2.40
C GLU A 443 -24.21 14.55 -3.83
N LEU A 444 -23.15 15.36 -4.00
CA LEU A 444 -22.70 15.83 -5.33
C LEU A 444 -21.43 15.15 -5.88
N ASN A 445 -21.07 13.96 -5.39
CA ASN A 445 -19.76 13.36 -5.68
C ASN A 445 -19.56 12.79 -7.10
N ASN A 446 -20.53 12.84 -8.03
CA ASN A 446 -20.43 12.03 -9.24
C ASN A 446 -20.34 12.70 -10.61
N THR A 447 -20.41 14.03 -10.81
CA THR A 447 -20.35 14.53 -12.21
C THR A 447 -19.75 15.90 -12.54
N HIS A 448 -19.29 16.76 -11.62
CA HIS A 448 -18.60 18.01 -12.01
C HIS A 448 -17.47 18.41 -11.05
N VAL A 449 -16.46 19.11 -11.59
CA VAL A 449 -15.41 19.77 -10.79
C VAL A 449 -16.07 20.89 -10.00
N ILE A 450 -16.37 20.62 -8.73
CA ILE A 450 -17.04 21.56 -7.83
C ILE A 450 -16.01 22.09 -6.83
N SER A 451 -15.89 23.42 -6.77
CA SER A 451 -15.09 24.18 -5.80
C SER A 451 -15.51 23.84 -4.35
N GLY A 452 -14.58 23.94 -3.39
CA GLY A 452 -14.86 23.73 -1.96
C GLY A 452 -14.10 22.56 -1.30
N ARG A 453 -14.07 22.56 0.04
CA ARG A 453 -13.34 21.57 0.86
C ARG A 453 -14.15 20.30 1.12
N LYS A 454 -13.51 19.27 1.70
CA LYS A 454 -14.15 17.98 2.04
C LYS A 454 -15.43 18.20 2.89
N PRO A 455 -16.53 17.47 2.66
CA PRO A 455 -17.71 17.57 3.54
C PRO A 455 -17.35 17.39 5.03
N GLY A 456 -17.89 18.25 5.89
CA GLY A 456 -17.61 18.25 7.32
C GLY A 456 -18.45 19.27 8.09
N THR A 457 -18.36 19.25 9.42
CA THR A 457 -19.12 20.11 10.34
C THR A 457 -18.40 21.42 10.69
N TYR A 458 -17.25 21.71 10.05
CA TYR A 458 -16.51 22.94 10.30
C TYR A 458 -17.20 24.09 9.58
N LYS A 459 -17.11 25.29 10.14
CA LYS A 459 -17.52 26.50 9.45
C LYS A 459 -16.45 26.86 8.41
N TRP A 460 -16.84 27.50 7.31
CA TRP A 460 -15.92 27.79 6.21
C TRP A 460 -14.66 28.58 6.62
N TYR A 461 -14.75 29.42 7.67
CA TYR A 461 -13.59 30.17 8.18
C TYR A 461 -12.71 29.37 9.14
N GLU A 462 -13.10 28.17 9.55
CA GLU A 462 -12.33 27.30 10.43
C GLU A 462 -11.36 26.42 9.62
N ILE A 463 -10.25 26.02 10.25
CA ILE A 463 -9.41 24.94 9.72
C ILE A 463 -10.20 23.62 9.63
N GLN A 464 -9.85 22.79 8.66
CA GLN A 464 -10.68 21.66 8.22
C GLN A 464 -10.90 20.58 9.30
N ASP A 465 -9.82 20.08 9.91
CA ASP A 465 -9.92 19.05 10.96
C ASP A 465 -9.80 19.68 12.34
N ALA A 466 -10.52 19.12 13.32
CA ALA A 466 -10.38 19.55 14.71
C ALA A 466 -8.97 19.20 15.20
N ALA A 467 -8.33 20.16 15.85
CA ALA A 467 -7.00 20.01 16.42
C ALA A 467 -7.10 20.07 17.95
N ASP A 468 -7.96 19.25 18.58
CA ASP A 468 -8.35 19.37 20.00
C ASP A 468 -7.19 19.25 21.01
N TYR A 469 -5.99 18.87 20.54
CA TYR A 469 -4.75 18.76 21.29
C TYR A 469 -3.79 19.96 21.05
N TYR A 470 -4.28 21.09 20.54
CA TYR A 470 -3.42 22.21 20.17
C TYR A 470 -2.67 22.85 21.34
N ASP A 471 -3.22 22.82 22.56
CA ASP A 471 -2.53 23.32 23.77
C ASP A 471 -1.26 22.51 24.07
N LEU A 472 -1.20 21.25 23.61
CA LEU A 472 -0.01 20.42 23.73
C LEU A 472 1.12 20.89 22.81
N PHE A 473 0.83 21.70 21.79
CA PHE A 473 1.86 22.22 20.90
C PHE A 473 2.69 23.31 21.57
N ASP A 474 2.26 23.87 22.69
CA ASP A 474 3.10 24.81 23.45
C ASP A 474 4.12 24.07 24.36
N GLN A 475 4.03 22.74 24.49
CA GLN A 475 4.97 21.93 25.26
C GLN A 475 6.22 21.56 24.44
N PRO A 476 7.35 21.21 25.11
CA PRO A 476 8.49 20.61 24.45
C PRO A 476 8.08 19.37 23.66
N LYS A 477 8.52 19.28 22.41
CA LYS A 477 8.05 18.26 21.48
C LYS A 477 9.11 17.88 20.44
N VAL A 478 8.89 16.74 19.80
CA VAL A 478 9.69 16.28 18.65
C VAL A 478 8.82 16.32 17.40
N PHE A 479 9.36 16.90 16.34
CA PHE A 479 8.76 16.88 15.01
C PHE A 479 9.39 15.81 14.14
N TRP A 480 8.61 15.26 13.21
CA TRP A 480 9.14 14.52 12.06
C TRP A 480 8.22 14.63 10.84
N PRO A 481 8.77 14.46 9.61
CA PRO A 481 7.99 14.57 8.38
C PRO A 481 7.27 13.26 8.05
N SER A 482 6.17 13.37 7.33
CA SER A 482 5.40 12.21 6.84
C SER A 482 6.13 11.31 5.85
N ILE A 483 7.20 11.81 5.24
CA ILE A 483 8.07 11.07 4.32
C ILE A 483 9.51 11.47 4.64
N GLY A 484 10.45 10.53 4.67
CA GLY A 484 11.88 10.82 4.83
C GLY A 484 12.75 9.77 4.18
N LYS A 485 13.98 10.14 3.79
CA LYS A 485 15.02 9.26 3.22
C LYS A 485 16.15 8.92 4.20
N PHE A 486 16.11 9.55 5.37
CA PHE A 486 16.99 9.37 6.53
C PHE A 486 16.27 9.93 7.77
N PRO A 487 16.80 9.74 9.00
CA PRO A 487 16.20 10.28 10.22
C PRO A 487 16.07 11.80 10.20
N ARG A 488 14.85 12.31 10.39
CA ARG A 488 14.56 13.75 10.40
C ARG A 488 13.69 14.09 11.60
N PHE A 489 14.22 13.82 12.78
CA PHE A 489 13.60 14.20 14.04
C PHE A 489 14.29 15.43 14.59
N SER A 490 13.50 16.38 15.07
CA SER A 490 14.03 17.61 15.63
C SER A 490 13.19 18.12 16.79
N TRP A 491 13.88 18.67 17.78
CA TRP A 491 13.29 19.12 19.04
C TRP A 491 12.78 20.55 18.92
N ASP A 492 11.62 20.83 19.50
CA ASP A 492 11.07 22.18 19.59
C ASP A 492 10.62 22.51 21.02
N GLU A 493 11.01 23.71 21.46
CA GLU A 493 10.59 24.34 22.73
C GLU A 493 9.99 25.74 22.46
N GLN A 494 9.83 26.14 21.20
CA GLN A 494 9.38 27.49 20.81
C GLN A 494 7.87 27.57 20.52
N GLY A 495 7.12 26.51 20.80
CA GLY A 495 5.66 26.49 20.58
C GLY A 495 5.28 26.50 19.09
N GLN A 496 6.16 26.00 18.21
CA GLN A 496 5.88 25.97 16.77
C GLN A 496 4.78 24.96 16.43
N PHE A 497 4.03 25.23 15.37
CA PHE A 497 3.08 24.31 14.77
C PHE A 497 3.74 23.64 13.56
N VAL A 498 3.21 22.49 13.14
CA VAL A 498 3.57 21.88 11.86
C VAL A 498 2.30 21.57 11.07
N ASN A 499 2.38 21.68 9.74
CA ASN A 499 1.26 21.35 8.88
C ASN A 499 0.99 19.83 8.81
N SER A 500 -0.07 19.45 8.10
CA SER A 500 -0.52 18.05 7.96
C SER A 500 0.49 17.06 7.33
N LYS A 501 1.64 17.55 6.85
CA LYS A 501 2.76 16.75 6.31
C LYS A 501 3.87 16.51 7.35
N GLY A 502 3.75 17.07 8.55
CA GLY A 502 4.54 16.71 9.72
C GLY A 502 3.68 16.11 10.83
N TYR A 503 4.36 15.54 11.82
CA TYR A 503 3.78 14.96 13.01
C TYR A 503 4.52 15.46 14.25
N VAL A 504 3.85 15.30 15.40
CA VAL A 504 4.28 15.79 16.70
C VAL A 504 4.30 14.64 17.68
N LEU A 505 5.33 14.56 18.50
CA LEU A 505 5.44 13.63 19.61
C LEU A 505 5.78 14.42 20.87
N LEU A 506 5.10 14.13 21.97
CA LEU A 506 5.49 14.65 23.29
C LEU A 506 6.46 13.65 23.95
N PRO A 507 7.76 13.99 24.03
CA PRO A 507 8.77 13.09 24.55
C PRO A 507 8.76 13.05 26.08
N THR A 508 9.31 11.98 26.65
CA THR A 508 9.60 11.91 28.09
C THR A 508 10.79 12.81 28.44
N ASP A 509 11.83 12.79 27.60
CA ASP A 509 13.08 13.52 27.76
C ASP A 509 13.87 13.53 26.43
N LYS A 510 15.03 14.21 26.39
CA LYS A 510 15.85 14.35 25.17
C LYS A 510 16.54 13.06 24.72
N SER A 511 16.64 12.03 25.56
CA SER A 511 17.21 10.75 25.13
C SER A 511 16.35 10.11 24.03
N LEU A 512 15.03 10.35 24.07
CA LEU A 512 14.13 9.85 23.04
C LEU A 512 14.44 10.47 21.67
N LEU A 513 14.78 11.76 21.60
CA LEU A 513 15.26 12.37 20.35
C LEU A 513 16.52 11.65 19.83
N GLY A 514 17.47 11.36 20.73
CA GLY A 514 18.68 10.63 20.40
C GLY A 514 18.41 9.24 19.81
N ILE A 515 17.49 8.49 20.44
CA ILE A 515 17.05 7.19 19.93
C ILE A 515 16.38 7.33 18.55
N LEU A 516 15.44 8.26 18.39
CA LEU A 516 14.70 8.45 17.14
C LEU A 516 15.62 8.84 15.97
N GLN A 517 16.70 9.57 16.24
CA GLN A 517 17.72 9.94 15.26
C GLN A 517 18.77 8.86 14.99
N SER A 518 18.82 7.80 15.80
CA SER A 518 19.82 6.75 15.66
C SER A 518 19.64 5.92 14.38
N ARG A 519 20.74 5.37 13.91
CA ARG A 519 20.82 4.51 12.73
C ARG A 519 20.11 3.17 12.94
N VAL A 520 20.14 2.62 14.15
CA VAL A 520 19.37 1.41 14.49
C VAL A 520 17.86 1.68 14.46
N TYR A 521 17.41 2.85 14.94
CA TYR A 521 16.00 3.21 14.83
C TYR A 521 15.60 3.46 13.38
N TRP A 522 16.49 4.08 12.58
CA TRP A 522 16.30 4.20 11.14
C TRP A 522 16.18 2.84 10.44
N PHE A 523 17.02 1.88 10.80
CA PHE A 523 16.92 0.50 10.31
C PHE A 523 15.54 -0.11 10.62
N CYS A 524 15.02 0.08 11.83
CA CYS A 524 13.66 -0.35 12.16
C CYS A 524 12.61 0.34 11.27
N ILE A 525 12.76 1.64 10.99
CA ILE A 525 11.90 2.38 10.05
C ILE A 525 11.97 1.75 8.65
N THR A 526 13.15 1.43 8.12
CA THR A 526 13.30 0.89 6.77
C THR A 526 12.70 -0.51 6.59
N ARG A 527 12.51 -1.25 7.69
CA ARG A 527 11.91 -2.59 7.71
C ARG A 527 10.41 -2.58 8.00
N HIS A 528 9.93 -1.60 8.76
CA HIS A 528 8.53 -1.52 9.17
C HIS A 528 7.67 -0.58 8.31
N CYS A 529 8.24 0.51 7.82
CA CYS A 529 7.51 1.54 7.08
C CYS A 529 7.45 1.25 5.58
N GLN A 530 6.39 1.73 4.92
CA GLN A 530 6.20 1.53 3.49
C GLN A 530 7.24 2.34 2.68
N PRO A 531 8.01 1.70 1.78
CA PRO A 531 8.87 2.42 0.85
C PRO A 531 8.04 3.15 -0.22
N LEU A 532 8.47 4.35 -0.61
CA LEU A 532 7.82 5.24 -1.58
C LEU A 532 8.72 5.57 -2.80
N GLY A 533 9.83 4.83 -2.93
CA GLY A 533 10.81 4.98 -4.00
C GLY A 533 12.06 5.80 -3.67
N GLU A 534 13.00 5.74 -4.59
CA GLU A 534 14.33 6.36 -4.45
C GLU A 534 14.34 7.83 -4.88
N ARG A 535 15.11 8.66 -4.17
CA ARG A 535 15.44 10.03 -4.56
C ARG A 535 16.83 10.38 -4.05
N ALA A 536 17.72 10.78 -4.97
CA ALA A 536 19.14 11.01 -4.68
C ALA A 536 19.81 9.78 -4.03
N SER A 537 19.67 8.63 -4.69
CA SER A 537 20.30 7.35 -4.29
C SER A 537 19.84 6.76 -2.95
N LEU A 538 18.79 7.34 -2.34
CA LEU A 538 18.22 6.87 -1.07
C LEU A 538 16.72 6.58 -1.20
N VAL A 539 16.28 5.46 -0.63
CA VAL A 539 14.86 5.09 -0.56
C VAL A 539 14.14 5.97 0.46
N ARG A 540 12.96 6.49 0.07
CA ARG A 540 12.07 7.23 0.95
C ARG A 540 11.07 6.30 1.61
N TYR A 541 10.77 6.55 2.87
CA TYR A 541 9.80 5.77 3.66
C TYR A 541 8.65 6.65 4.13
N GLN A 542 7.44 6.11 4.10
CA GLN A 542 6.25 6.75 4.66
C GLN A 542 6.24 6.60 6.19
N GLN A 543 6.41 7.70 6.90
CA GLN A 543 6.57 7.75 8.35
C GLN A 543 5.30 8.32 9.00
N ASN A 544 4.18 7.61 8.86
CA ASN A 544 2.94 8.02 9.52
C ASN A 544 2.91 7.56 11.00
N ARG A 545 2.15 8.27 11.84
CA ARG A 545 2.06 7.95 13.28
C ARG A 545 1.66 6.49 13.56
N LYS A 546 0.80 5.90 12.73
CA LYS A 546 0.29 4.53 12.91
C LYS A 546 1.37 3.48 12.67
N LYS A 547 2.45 3.82 11.96
CA LYS A 547 3.59 2.93 11.73
C LYS A 547 4.68 3.14 12.77
N LEU A 548 4.95 4.38 13.17
CA LEU A 548 5.98 4.64 14.18
C LEU A 548 5.56 4.22 15.59
N ILE A 549 4.25 4.16 15.88
CA ILE A 549 3.75 3.80 17.21
C ILE A 549 4.19 2.40 17.68
N ASP A 550 4.41 1.48 16.73
CA ASP A 550 4.79 0.09 17.01
C ASP A 550 6.31 -0.12 17.10
N LEU A 551 7.11 0.90 16.73
CA LEU A 551 8.57 0.77 16.66
C LEU A 551 9.22 0.74 18.05
N PRO A 552 10.35 0.03 18.21
CA PRO A 552 10.90 -0.29 19.51
C PRO A 552 11.73 0.86 20.07
N ILE A 553 11.54 1.13 21.36
CA ILE A 553 12.38 2.00 22.19
C ILE A 553 13.08 1.13 23.23
N PRO A 554 14.42 1.10 23.25
CA PRO A 554 15.16 0.19 24.13
C PRO A 554 15.02 0.64 25.59
N PRO A 555 15.07 -0.29 26.56
CA PRO A 555 15.22 0.09 27.95
C PRO A 555 16.56 0.80 28.14
N LEU A 556 16.56 1.91 28.89
CA LEU A 556 17.77 2.66 29.22
C LEU A 556 18.03 2.61 30.72
N THR A 557 19.28 2.46 31.12
CA THR A 557 19.72 2.83 32.46
C THR A 557 19.71 4.36 32.62
N ASP A 558 19.72 4.85 33.86
CA ASP A 558 19.74 6.30 34.12
C ASP A 558 20.97 6.97 33.48
N THR A 559 22.14 6.33 33.57
CA THR A 559 23.37 6.82 32.92
C THR A 559 23.26 6.88 31.40
N GLN A 560 22.67 5.86 30.77
CA GLN A 560 22.44 5.87 29.32
C GLN A 560 21.45 6.96 28.92
N ARG A 561 20.36 7.12 29.68
CA ARG A 561 19.36 8.18 29.45
C ARG A 561 20.00 9.57 29.50
N GLU A 562 20.79 9.83 30.54
CA GLU A 562 21.52 11.10 30.69
C GLU A 562 22.51 11.33 29.55
N THR A 563 23.31 10.31 29.21
CA THR A 563 24.34 10.41 28.17
C THR A 563 23.74 10.66 26.78
N ILE A 564 22.75 9.85 26.38
CA ILE A 564 22.06 9.98 25.10
C ILE A 564 21.33 11.33 25.03
N GLY A 565 20.67 11.74 26.12
CA GLY A 565 19.99 13.04 26.19
C GLY A 565 20.95 14.22 26.07
N ALA A 566 22.11 14.16 26.70
CA ALA A 566 23.15 15.19 26.60
C ALA A 566 23.74 15.27 25.19
N LEU A 567 24.01 14.14 24.54
CA LEU A 567 24.46 14.09 23.14
C LEU A 567 23.41 14.67 22.19
N ALA A 568 22.13 14.32 22.38
CA ALA A 568 21.03 14.87 21.59
C ALA A 568 20.89 16.39 21.76
N GLN A 569 21.10 16.91 22.98
CA GLN A 569 21.13 18.35 23.26
C GLN A 569 22.28 19.04 22.52
N GLN A 570 23.49 18.47 22.58
CA GLN A 570 24.67 19.02 21.91
C GLN A 570 24.49 19.02 20.39
N LEU A 571 24.02 17.92 19.81
CA LEU A 571 23.71 17.80 18.38
C LEU A 571 22.69 18.84 17.92
N THR A 572 21.60 19.01 18.67
CA THR A 572 20.60 20.06 18.42
C THR A 572 21.24 21.45 18.42
N THR A 573 22.14 21.72 19.36
CA THR A 573 22.82 23.01 19.49
C THR A 573 23.76 23.27 18.31
N VAL A 574 24.65 22.33 18.00
CA VAL A 574 25.63 22.45 16.90
C VAL A 574 24.94 22.51 15.53
N ALA A 575 23.89 21.73 15.33
CA ALA A 575 23.10 21.77 14.10
C ALA A 575 22.42 23.12 13.90
N ASN A 576 21.84 23.70 14.95
CA ASN A 576 21.28 25.06 14.90
C ASN A 576 22.34 26.13 14.63
N GLN A 577 23.54 26.02 15.22
CA GLN A 577 24.65 26.93 14.91
C GLN A 577 25.03 26.86 13.42
N ARG A 578 25.16 25.65 12.87
CA ARG A 578 25.46 25.45 11.44
C ARG A 578 24.37 26.04 10.55
N TYR A 579 23.10 25.80 10.91
CA TYR A 579 21.96 26.38 10.21
C TYR A 579 21.99 27.91 10.24
N GLU A 580 22.27 28.53 11.38
CA GLU A 580 22.35 29.99 11.48
C GLU A 580 23.47 30.60 10.63
N VAL A 581 24.63 29.95 10.55
CA VAL A 581 25.72 30.38 9.65
C VAL A 581 25.28 30.32 8.19
N ARG A 582 24.63 29.22 7.80
CA ARG A 582 24.05 29.05 6.45
C ARG A 582 23.02 30.13 6.16
N ARG A 583 22.00 30.27 7.02
CA ARG A 583 20.88 31.21 6.88
C ARG A 583 21.35 32.66 6.78
N LYS A 584 22.21 33.12 7.70
CA LYS A 584 22.72 34.51 7.70
C LYS A 584 23.54 34.83 6.47
N THR A 585 24.35 33.88 6.00
CA THR A 585 25.18 34.08 4.82
C THR A 585 24.32 34.06 3.54
N THR A 586 23.39 33.12 3.42
CA THR A 586 22.38 33.08 2.34
C THR A 586 21.61 34.38 2.26
N HIS A 587 21.08 34.87 3.39
CA HIS A 587 20.36 36.14 3.45
C HIS A 587 21.21 37.32 2.96
N ARG A 588 22.49 37.36 3.33
CA ARG A 588 23.41 38.40 2.89
C ARG A 588 23.73 38.30 1.40
N ILE A 589 23.88 37.09 0.86
CA ILE A 589 24.03 36.88 -0.60
C ILE A 589 22.81 37.43 -1.33
N GLU A 590 21.60 37.12 -0.86
CA GLU A 590 20.36 37.59 -1.48
C GLU A 590 20.20 39.12 -1.39
N ASN A 591 20.48 39.72 -0.23
CA ASN A 591 20.32 41.17 -0.03
C ASN A 591 21.38 42.00 -0.76
N ASP A 592 22.64 41.59 -0.71
CA ASP A 592 23.77 42.43 -1.15
C ASP A 592 24.15 42.15 -2.60
N LEU A 593 23.98 40.91 -3.06
CA LEU A 593 24.33 40.46 -4.42
C LEU A 593 23.11 40.18 -5.30
N GLY A 594 21.95 39.95 -4.70
CA GLY A 594 20.72 39.59 -5.41
C GLY A 594 20.04 40.74 -6.15
N THR A 595 18.96 40.39 -6.84
CA THR A 595 17.98 41.36 -7.36
C THR A 595 16.63 41.07 -6.70
N PRO A 596 15.70 42.04 -6.62
CA PRO A 596 14.41 41.85 -5.94
C PRO A 596 13.53 40.71 -6.47
N GLN A 597 13.89 40.08 -7.59
CA GLN A 597 13.12 39.05 -8.30
C GLN A 597 13.80 37.67 -8.30
N GLY A 598 15.04 37.54 -7.79
CA GLY A 598 15.82 36.30 -7.87
C GLY A 598 15.94 35.57 -6.53
N ARG A 599 15.51 34.31 -6.45
CA ARG A 599 15.92 33.36 -5.40
C ARG A 599 17.18 32.62 -5.84
N LEU A 600 17.98 32.14 -4.89
CA LEU A 600 19.14 31.31 -5.20
C LEU A 600 18.74 30.08 -6.02
N ASN A 601 19.57 29.75 -7.01
CA ASN A 601 19.43 28.48 -7.73
C ASN A 601 19.92 27.31 -6.85
N GLN A 602 19.73 26.07 -7.31
CA GLN A 602 20.11 24.88 -6.54
C GLN A 602 21.60 24.82 -6.16
N ARG A 603 22.50 25.33 -7.00
CA ARG A 603 23.95 25.34 -6.70
C ARG A 603 24.31 26.40 -5.67
N LEU A 604 23.74 27.60 -5.77
CA LEU A 604 23.96 28.66 -4.79
C LEU A 604 23.30 28.37 -3.44
N ALA A 605 22.25 27.55 -3.42
CA ALA A 605 21.66 27.06 -2.17
C ALA A 605 22.66 26.24 -1.32
N THR A 606 23.69 25.67 -1.95
CA THR A 606 24.83 25.00 -1.28
C THR A 606 26.14 25.77 -1.49
N TRP A 607 26.11 27.10 -1.39
CA TRP A 607 27.28 27.97 -1.65
C TRP A 607 28.56 27.58 -0.91
N TRP A 608 28.47 26.91 0.25
CA TRP A 608 29.62 26.42 1.01
C TRP A 608 30.38 25.29 0.32
N GLU A 609 29.80 24.66 -0.71
CA GLU A 609 30.43 23.62 -1.53
C GLU A 609 31.15 24.21 -2.76
N LEU A 610 30.99 25.51 -3.01
CA LEU A 610 31.49 26.15 -4.22
C LEU A 610 32.82 26.88 -3.97
N PRO A 611 33.88 26.56 -4.73
CA PRO A 611 35.03 27.44 -4.83
C PRO A 611 34.61 28.85 -5.27
N PHE A 612 35.30 29.90 -4.81
CA PHE A 612 34.88 31.29 -5.04
C PHE A 612 34.65 31.66 -6.52
N LYS A 613 35.47 31.11 -7.42
CA LYS A 613 35.31 31.27 -8.87
C LYS A 613 33.99 30.68 -9.38
N GLU A 614 33.62 29.49 -8.90
CA GLU A 614 32.36 28.83 -9.25
C GLU A 614 31.17 29.54 -8.62
N PHE A 615 31.28 29.94 -7.36
CA PHE A 615 30.28 30.78 -6.67
C PHE A 615 29.96 32.03 -7.49
N ARG A 616 30.98 32.79 -7.93
CA ARG A 616 30.79 33.96 -8.79
C ARG A 616 30.12 33.63 -10.11
N SER A 617 30.51 32.51 -10.73
CA SER A 617 29.91 32.06 -11.99
C SER A 617 28.41 31.78 -11.81
N GLU A 618 28.02 31.16 -10.69
CA GLU A 618 26.62 30.93 -10.35
C GLU A 618 25.87 32.21 -9.97
N ILE A 619 26.51 33.16 -9.28
CA ILE A 619 25.95 34.50 -9.01
C ILE A 619 25.61 35.21 -10.32
N VAL A 620 26.51 35.22 -11.31
CA VAL A 620 26.25 35.80 -12.63
C VAL A 620 25.08 35.10 -13.33
N LYS A 621 25.01 33.77 -13.26
CA LYS A 621 23.89 33.00 -13.86
C LYS A 621 22.56 33.34 -13.20
N CYS A 622 22.55 33.44 -11.87
CA CYS A 622 21.36 33.63 -11.05
C CYS A 622 20.86 35.07 -11.06
N PHE A 623 21.73 36.04 -10.79
CA PHE A 623 21.37 37.45 -10.60
C PHE A 623 21.70 38.35 -11.79
N LYS A 624 22.27 37.80 -12.88
CA LYS A 624 22.67 38.54 -14.10
C LYS A 624 23.67 39.67 -13.84
N ARG A 625 24.35 39.62 -12.69
CA ARG A 625 25.34 40.58 -12.21
C ARG A 625 26.46 39.81 -11.54
N ASP A 626 27.69 40.30 -11.68
CA ASP A 626 28.85 39.79 -10.95
C ASP A 626 29.16 40.65 -9.71
N ILE A 627 29.97 40.11 -8.82
CA ILE A 627 30.52 40.83 -7.67
C ILE A 627 31.52 41.89 -8.20
N PRO A 628 31.33 43.19 -7.88
CA PRO A 628 32.25 44.25 -8.30
C PRO A 628 33.68 43.94 -7.87
N LEU A 629 34.67 44.22 -8.73
CA LEU A 629 36.08 43.86 -8.48
C LEU A 629 36.58 44.32 -7.11
N LYS A 630 36.22 45.55 -6.71
CA LYS A 630 36.59 46.15 -5.41
C LYS A 630 36.05 45.40 -4.18
N ASP A 631 34.97 44.63 -4.33
CA ASP A 631 34.32 43.94 -3.21
C ASP A 631 34.71 42.44 -3.19
N ARG A 632 35.44 41.94 -4.21
CA ARG A 632 35.69 40.50 -4.38
C ARG A 632 36.52 39.89 -3.25
N ASP A 633 37.56 40.58 -2.79
CA ASP A 633 38.46 40.07 -1.74
C ASP A 633 37.72 39.93 -0.39
N GLU A 634 36.82 40.88 -0.08
CA GLU A 634 35.98 40.84 1.12
C GLU A 634 34.99 39.67 1.05
N TRP A 635 34.33 39.48 -0.10
CA TRP A 635 33.41 38.36 -0.32
C TRP A 635 34.12 37.00 -0.29
N GLU A 636 35.30 36.89 -0.90
CA GLU A 636 36.09 35.67 -0.89
C GLU A 636 36.54 35.31 0.53
N THR A 637 37.03 36.29 1.27
CA THR A 637 37.43 36.11 2.67
C THR A 637 36.25 35.67 3.53
N LEU A 638 35.12 36.37 3.39
CA LEU A 638 33.90 36.06 4.13
C LEU A 638 33.40 34.64 3.84
N LEU A 639 33.28 34.26 2.57
CA LEU A 639 32.79 32.93 2.19
C LEU A 639 33.75 31.84 2.66
N ARG A 640 35.07 32.07 2.56
CA ARG A 640 36.08 31.14 3.07
C ARG A 640 35.93 30.91 4.58
N GLU A 641 35.78 31.98 5.36
CA GLU A 641 35.58 31.89 6.81
C GLU A 641 34.29 31.14 7.17
N ARG A 642 33.18 31.46 6.49
CA ARG A 642 31.88 30.82 6.73
C ARG A 642 31.86 29.36 6.30
N THR A 643 32.50 29.02 5.18
CA THR A 643 32.67 27.63 4.73
C THR A 643 33.53 26.84 5.72
N ALA A 644 34.64 27.40 6.21
CA ALA A 644 35.48 26.75 7.22
C ALA A 644 34.71 26.52 8.54
N GLU A 645 33.88 27.49 8.94
CA GLU A 645 32.99 27.37 10.11
C GLU A 645 31.95 26.25 9.92
N ILE A 646 31.30 26.17 8.76
CA ILE A 646 30.36 25.09 8.41
C ILE A 646 31.06 23.73 8.42
N GLY A 647 32.28 23.64 7.88
CA GLY A 647 33.10 22.42 7.89
C GLY A 647 33.35 21.92 9.31
N ARG A 648 33.89 22.79 10.17
CA ARG A 648 34.15 22.47 11.60
C ARG A 648 32.87 22.01 12.33
N LEU A 649 31.75 22.69 12.12
CA LEU A 649 30.47 22.30 12.74
C LEU A 649 29.96 20.96 12.19
N THR A 650 30.22 20.65 10.92
CA THR A 650 29.85 19.37 10.30
C THR A 650 30.70 18.23 10.85
N ASP A 651 32.00 18.41 11.00
CA ASP A 651 32.89 17.41 11.61
C ASP A 651 32.47 17.10 13.05
N GLU A 652 32.09 18.13 13.81
CA GLU A 652 31.58 17.96 15.17
C GLU A 652 30.24 17.21 15.22
N ILE A 653 29.32 17.49 14.28
CA ILE A 653 28.08 16.70 14.13
C ILE A 653 28.41 15.23 13.86
N ILE A 654 29.32 14.94 12.91
CA ILE A 654 29.70 13.57 12.57
C ILE A 654 30.25 12.83 13.80
N ARG A 655 31.14 13.50 14.55
CA ARG A 655 31.72 12.95 15.79
C ARG A 655 30.64 12.64 16.82
N LEU A 656 29.72 13.57 17.07
CA LEU A 656 28.64 13.41 18.03
C LEU A 656 27.60 12.36 17.59
N GLU A 657 27.24 12.30 16.30
CA GLU A 657 26.35 11.27 15.75
C GLU A 657 26.98 9.88 15.88
N THR A 658 28.29 9.77 15.67
CA THR A 658 29.02 8.51 15.86
C THR A 658 28.93 8.04 17.31
N LEU A 659 29.25 8.93 18.27
CA LEU A 659 29.16 8.63 19.70
C LEU A 659 27.73 8.26 20.13
N LEU A 660 26.74 9.02 19.69
CA LEU A 660 25.33 8.75 19.98
C LEU A 660 24.94 7.36 19.48
N ASN A 661 25.30 7.01 18.25
CA ASN A 661 24.98 5.70 17.69
C ASN A 661 25.67 4.56 18.46
N THR A 662 26.91 4.75 18.91
CA THR A 662 27.58 3.77 19.78
C THR A 662 26.78 3.52 21.06
N GLU A 663 26.32 4.56 21.75
CA GLU A 663 25.51 4.41 22.97
C GLU A 663 24.16 3.74 22.70
N VAL A 664 23.49 4.13 21.62
CA VAL A 664 22.19 3.54 21.26
C VAL A 664 22.34 2.08 20.81
N TYR A 665 23.42 1.73 20.12
CA TYR A 665 23.75 0.34 19.80
C TYR A 665 23.93 -0.52 21.06
N VAL A 666 24.62 0.00 22.08
CA VAL A 666 24.75 -0.67 23.38
C VAL A 666 23.38 -0.85 24.04
N ALA A 667 22.52 0.18 24.01
CA ALA A 667 21.17 0.10 24.57
C ALA A 667 20.29 -0.99 23.89
N PHE A 668 20.46 -1.20 22.59
CA PHE A 668 19.78 -2.27 21.85
C PHE A 668 20.48 -3.63 21.93
N GLY A 669 21.66 -3.72 22.55
CA GLY A 669 22.45 -4.95 22.61
C GLY A 669 22.81 -5.50 21.23
N VAL A 670 23.13 -4.61 20.27
CA VAL A 670 23.55 -5.04 18.93
C VAL A 670 25.03 -5.44 18.90
N THR A 671 25.34 -6.50 18.17
CA THR A 671 26.71 -7.01 18.02
C THR A 671 27.45 -6.28 16.89
N GLY A 672 28.78 -6.47 16.81
CA GLY A 672 29.58 -5.86 15.73
C GLY A 672 29.14 -6.27 14.32
N ASP A 673 28.68 -7.51 14.14
CA ASP A 673 28.19 -8.01 12.84
C ASP A 673 26.84 -7.38 12.49
N GLU A 674 25.96 -7.23 13.49
CA GLU A 674 24.67 -6.56 13.33
C GLU A 674 24.83 -5.06 13.03
N ILE A 675 25.83 -4.40 13.63
CA ILE A 675 26.17 -3.00 13.32
C ILE A 675 26.58 -2.87 11.85
N ARG A 676 27.47 -3.74 11.34
CA ARG A 676 27.88 -3.71 9.93
C ARG A 676 26.68 -3.90 9.00
N LEU A 677 25.80 -4.85 9.32
CA LEU A 677 24.57 -5.08 8.56
C LEU A 677 23.67 -3.84 8.55
N ILE A 678 23.46 -3.19 9.71
CA ILE A 678 22.68 -1.95 9.82
C ILE A 678 23.29 -0.85 8.94
N GLU A 679 24.60 -0.67 8.98
CA GLU A 679 25.30 0.37 8.23
C GLU A 679 25.23 0.14 6.71
N GLU A 680 25.47 -1.09 6.27
CA GLU A 680 25.38 -1.54 4.87
C GLU A 680 23.97 -1.37 4.28
N GLU A 681 22.93 -1.62 5.07
CA GLU A 681 21.54 -1.60 4.61
C GLU A 681 20.87 -0.21 4.68
N THR A 682 21.38 0.71 5.52
CA THR A 682 20.79 2.05 5.69
C THR A 682 21.43 3.14 4.83
N LYS A 683 22.70 2.98 4.42
CA LYS A 683 23.39 3.72 3.33
C LYS A 683 23.42 5.26 3.37
N TYR A 684 23.16 5.90 4.52
CA TYR A 684 23.33 7.36 4.64
C TYR A 684 24.63 7.74 5.38
N SER A 685 25.18 8.91 5.04
CA SER A 685 26.36 9.49 5.71
C SER A 685 25.95 10.35 6.91
N TYR A 686 26.72 10.32 7.99
CA TYR A 686 26.57 11.29 9.07
C TYR A 686 26.93 12.71 8.58
N GLY A 687 26.29 13.73 9.16
CA GLY A 687 26.53 15.13 8.85
C GLY A 687 26.01 15.67 7.50
N GLU A 688 25.59 14.82 6.55
CA GLU A 688 25.04 15.19 5.24
C GLU A 688 23.57 15.68 5.33
N TRP A 689 23.35 16.81 5.99
CA TRP A 689 22.01 17.34 6.26
C TRP A 689 21.77 18.77 5.79
#